data_AF-A0A8C1DM37-F1
#
_entry.id   AF-A0A8C1DM37-F1
#
_cell.length_a   1.000
_cell.length_b   1.000
_cell.length_c   1.000
_cell.angle_alpha   90.00
_cell.angle_beta   90.00
_cell.angle_gamma   90.00
#
_symmetry.space_group_name_H-M   'P 1'
#
loop_
_entity.id
_entity.type
_entity.pdbx_description
1 polymer ?
#
loop_
_entity_poly.entity_id
_entity_poly.type
_entity_poly.pdbx_seq_one_letter_code
_entity_poly.pdbx_strand_id
1 'polypeptide(L)'
;MSNALLAEVGWDAGFAIPVADAENKALEEELQKKQKEQLNLENKINKNKDVINALTEHLKNLRQEVSHTQALCKAREKETESEVHFRALAERETGRLKQEISQLENQLKTLNEKKNAQENSIFKATQKLDELKSQLNWDQQTLEAWLQESAHKDEDTMAIIKYAKQDESKIRELTLNIEKLTLEANQKRKNLDSEVTETVTAQIALDKTAESFRQAHSERQEMISQWENTIEQMRKRDQEIQQCAMSDLILHKQCRFFAVICAVLFCSVEESKLHNSALKEKLRLVMEAVLDVEEQAAQMEQLRKEQEQNIKEIDAQLLRQRELMFRKSQELQEMRDKEKNITAEICATRAAISSMDSRLSKLDQNLLKQQMIVSNQDFQIQMLERKTLHLQGKVNTEEKEALEKRASDLEEALEEKNRTAATLSTQLKKLQDDIRCVRKDTEKIGTEKRELTTKINELELFIGNSEKDQKKLRLKKQDSMVEKGLLKLEVQRLRNLLYDRADGVLSLEKRRLQLQTAMKEREEEIHVHREMLAKQIKLTEQERQGLSAAVNERLFKIDKMRKRYEILTVSLAAPEGEEEKSQAYFIIRAAQEKEELQRQGDDLDGKIRKTEKEIHALENTLQVVNNCNTTYQVLHLTVGPAHQEKLKLEEQRRAAEEKYKYKKRQIRELQEDIEGLLQEEAVQNESVERTQAHVLSLNKDILSQKEKLNRASKQCAKYTREIRSAKNTNEKTFEERDIELRELRELNKSVNKMLLETMEENPELSSALQIRFMQVQHDI
;
A
#
# COMPACT_ATOMS: atom_id res chain seq x y z
N MET A 1 148.15 -26.20 30.31
CA MET A 1 149.54 -26.45 29.87
C MET A 1 149.85 -27.95 29.94
N SER A 2 149.17 -28.74 29.12
CA SER A 2 149.28 -30.21 29.10
C SER A 2 149.16 -30.76 27.67
N ASN A 3 149.29 -29.90 26.65
CA ASN A 3 149.33 -30.27 25.23
C ASN A 3 150.76 -30.22 24.64
N ALA A 4 151.76 -29.79 25.42
CA ALA A 4 153.14 -29.67 24.94
C ALA A 4 153.99 -30.94 25.16
N LEU A 5 153.50 -31.92 25.92
CA LEU A 5 154.16 -33.21 26.16
C LEU A 5 153.48 -34.38 25.40
N LEU A 6 152.33 -34.14 24.77
CA LEU A 6 151.59 -35.13 23.96
C LEU A 6 151.94 -35.07 22.45
N ALA A 7 152.70 -34.06 22.03
CA ALA A 7 153.10 -33.86 20.62
C ALA A 7 154.36 -34.67 20.20
N GLU A 8 155.14 -35.22 21.13
CA GLU A 8 156.33 -36.02 20.82
C GLU A 8 156.04 -37.52 20.60
N VAL A 9 154.80 -37.97 20.81
CA VAL A 9 154.37 -39.38 20.61
C VAL A 9 153.29 -39.52 19.51
N GLY A 10 152.95 -38.43 18.79
CA GLY A 10 152.12 -38.49 17.57
C GLY A 10 150.65 -38.87 17.79
N TRP A 11 150.03 -38.40 18.87
CA TRP A 11 148.63 -38.69 19.20
C TRP A 11 147.80 -37.39 19.22
N ASP A 12 147.05 -37.13 18.14
CA ASP A 12 146.17 -35.97 18.02
C ASP A 12 144.69 -36.35 18.25
N ALA A 13 143.94 -35.45 18.87
CA ALA A 13 142.63 -35.70 19.48
C ALA A 13 141.48 -35.78 18.46
N GLY A 14 141.40 -36.90 17.75
CA GLY A 14 140.28 -37.29 16.91
C GLY A 14 140.41 -38.75 16.50
N PHE A 15 140.43 -39.68 17.46
CA PHE A 15 140.82 -41.05 17.17
C PHE A 15 139.72 -41.83 16.44
N ALA A 16 139.89 -42.04 15.14
CA ALA A 16 139.32 -43.21 14.47
C ALA A 16 139.88 -44.44 15.16
N ILE A 17 139.06 -45.14 15.94
CA ILE A 17 139.40 -46.45 16.51
C ILE A 17 139.71 -47.38 15.34
N PRO A 18 140.91 -47.99 15.27
CA PRO A 18 141.17 -49.05 14.31
C PRO A 18 140.21 -50.20 14.62
N VAL A 19 139.29 -50.44 13.70
CA VAL A 19 138.41 -51.60 13.71
C VAL A 19 139.29 -52.85 13.62
N ALA A 20 139.50 -53.53 14.74
CA ALA A 20 140.42 -54.66 14.85
C ALA A 20 139.83 -56.00 14.34
N ASP A 21 138.70 -55.98 13.63
CA ASP A 21 138.22 -57.15 12.89
C ASP A 21 137.24 -56.78 11.76
N ALA A 22 137.22 -57.54 10.67
CA ALA A 22 136.37 -57.27 9.50
C ALA A 22 134.87 -57.24 9.84
N GLU A 23 134.46 -57.96 10.89
CA GLU A 23 133.08 -57.99 11.39
C GLU A 23 132.62 -56.64 11.95
N ASN A 24 133.48 -55.92 12.66
CA ASN A 24 133.12 -54.64 13.27
C ASN A 24 132.97 -53.53 12.22
N LYS A 25 133.64 -53.64 11.07
CA LYS A 25 133.51 -52.69 9.94
C LYS A 25 132.19 -52.91 9.20
N ALA A 26 131.79 -54.18 9.04
CA ALA A 26 130.49 -54.55 8.49
C ALA A 26 129.34 -54.08 9.41
N LEU A 27 129.49 -54.20 10.74
CA LEU A 27 128.52 -53.69 11.70
C LEU A 27 128.41 -52.17 11.69
N GLU A 28 129.51 -51.43 11.50
CA GLU A 28 129.48 -49.97 11.39
C GLU A 28 128.81 -49.50 10.08
N GLU A 29 129.07 -50.16 8.96
CA GLU A 29 128.36 -49.92 7.70
C GLU A 29 126.86 -50.26 7.81
N GLU A 30 126.51 -51.34 8.51
CA GLU A 30 125.12 -51.72 8.78
C GLU A 30 124.43 -50.71 9.72
N LEU A 31 125.14 -50.20 10.73
CA LEU A 31 124.65 -49.15 11.62
C LEU A 31 124.41 -47.84 10.85
N GLN A 32 125.32 -47.42 9.98
CA GLN A 32 125.14 -46.24 9.12
C GLN A 32 123.98 -46.42 8.15
N LYS A 33 123.79 -47.64 7.60
CA LYS A 33 122.63 -47.96 6.74
C LYS A 33 121.33 -47.88 7.53
N LYS A 34 121.29 -48.42 8.75
CA LYS A 34 120.14 -48.35 9.66
C LYS A 34 119.82 -46.92 10.10
N GLN A 35 120.83 -46.09 10.35
CA GLN A 35 120.66 -44.66 10.65
C GLN A 35 120.08 -43.88 9.46
N LYS A 36 120.54 -44.16 8.22
CA LYS A 36 119.93 -43.59 7.00
C LYS A 36 118.49 -44.07 6.78
N GLU A 37 118.21 -45.35 7.03
CA GLU A 37 116.85 -45.91 6.99
C GLU A 37 115.94 -45.26 8.03
N GLN A 38 116.44 -45.05 9.25
CA GLN A 38 115.72 -44.35 10.33
C GLN A 38 115.38 -42.92 9.94
N LEU A 39 116.34 -42.15 9.43
CA LEU A 39 116.11 -40.77 8.99
C LEU A 39 115.08 -40.70 7.84
N ASN A 40 115.12 -41.65 6.90
CA ASN A 40 114.14 -41.75 5.82
C ASN A 40 112.74 -42.11 6.32
N LEU A 41 112.63 -43.02 7.30
CA LEU A 41 111.35 -43.36 7.93
C LEU A 41 110.80 -42.20 8.75
N GLU A 42 111.65 -41.49 9.48
CA GLU A 42 111.28 -40.31 10.26
C GLU A 42 110.76 -39.18 9.36
N ASN A 43 111.42 -38.93 8.23
CA ASN A 43 110.93 -38.00 7.20
C ASN A 43 109.58 -38.43 6.60
N LYS A 44 109.34 -39.73 6.39
CA LYS A 44 108.03 -40.25 5.94
C LYS A 44 106.96 -40.09 7.02
N ILE A 45 107.30 -40.34 8.28
CA ILE A 45 106.39 -40.16 9.42
C ILE A 45 105.99 -38.68 9.55
N ASN A 46 106.94 -37.76 9.46
CA ASN A 46 106.67 -36.32 9.52
C ASN A 46 105.76 -35.88 8.37
N LYS A 47 106.03 -36.30 7.13
CA LYS A 47 105.13 -36.04 5.99
C LYS A 47 103.73 -36.61 6.19
N ASN A 48 103.61 -37.84 6.69
CA ASN A 48 102.31 -38.44 6.98
C ASN A 48 101.57 -37.70 8.11
N LYS A 49 102.30 -37.20 9.10
CA LYS A 49 101.75 -36.40 10.21
C LYS A 49 101.20 -35.06 9.71
N ASP A 50 101.90 -34.39 8.80
CA ASP A 50 101.43 -33.16 8.16
C ASP A 50 100.16 -33.41 7.34
N VAL A 51 100.11 -34.51 6.58
CA VAL A 51 98.91 -34.92 5.82
C VAL A 51 97.75 -35.24 6.76
N ILE A 52 97.98 -35.97 7.85
CA ILE A 52 96.94 -36.29 8.84
C ILE A 52 96.42 -35.01 9.50
N ASN A 53 97.30 -34.06 9.84
CA ASN A 53 96.89 -32.78 10.41
C ASN A 53 96.03 -31.98 9.43
N ALA A 54 96.44 -31.87 8.16
CA ALA A 54 95.67 -31.19 7.12
C ALA A 54 94.30 -31.85 6.88
N LEU A 55 94.24 -33.18 6.84
CA LEU A 55 92.97 -33.91 6.70
C LEU A 55 92.07 -33.77 7.93
N THR A 56 92.64 -33.70 9.13
CA THR A 56 91.88 -33.51 10.37
C THR A 56 91.28 -32.10 10.43
N GLU A 57 92.04 -31.09 10.01
CA GLU A 57 91.55 -29.71 9.88
C GLU A 57 90.47 -29.60 8.81
N HIS A 58 90.67 -30.21 7.64
CA HIS A 58 89.65 -30.27 6.59
C HIS A 58 88.38 -30.99 7.06
N LEU A 59 88.50 -32.11 7.77
CA LEU A 59 87.36 -32.84 8.34
C LEU A 59 86.62 -32.00 9.37
N LYS A 60 87.33 -31.22 10.18
CA LYS A 60 86.72 -30.27 11.11
C LYS A 60 85.94 -29.18 10.35
N ASN A 61 86.50 -28.63 9.29
CA ASN A 61 85.81 -27.64 8.45
C ASN A 61 84.57 -28.25 7.78
N LEU A 62 84.68 -29.46 7.22
CA LEU A 62 83.53 -30.19 6.66
C LEU A 62 82.42 -30.42 7.70
N ARG A 63 82.77 -30.77 8.94
CA ARG A 63 81.77 -30.92 10.03
C ARG A 63 81.09 -29.59 10.36
N GLN A 64 81.84 -28.49 10.34
CA GLN A 64 81.27 -27.15 10.53
C GLN A 64 80.31 -26.80 9.39
N GLU A 65 80.71 -27.02 8.14
CA GLU A 65 79.84 -26.81 6.96
C GLU A 65 78.57 -27.67 7.00
N VAL A 66 78.67 -28.94 7.42
CA VAL A 66 77.50 -29.80 7.63
C VAL A 66 76.60 -29.23 8.73
N SER A 67 77.16 -28.72 9.83
CA SER A 67 76.37 -28.09 10.88
C SER A 67 75.69 -26.80 10.40
N HIS A 68 76.37 -25.98 9.60
CA HIS A 68 75.82 -24.75 9.06
C HIS A 68 74.70 -25.03 8.05
N THR A 69 74.91 -25.97 7.14
CA THR A 69 73.87 -26.40 6.18
C THR A 69 72.67 -27.03 6.89
N GLN A 70 72.88 -27.85 7.93
CA GLN A 70 71.78 -28.40 8.72
C GLN A 70 71.00 -27.31 9.46
N ALA A 71 71.67 -26.29 10.01
CA ALA A 71 71.01 -25.15 10.62
C ALA A 71 70.18 -24.36 9.60
N LEU A 72 70.71 -24.15 8.39
CA LEU A 72 70.00 -23.52 7.28
C LEU A 72 68.77 -24.32 6.85
N CYS A 73 68.89 -25.65 6.72
CA CYS A 73 67.75 -26.52 6.41
C CYS A 73 66.64 -26.40 7.45
N LYS A 74 66.99 -26.43 8.75
CA LYS A 74 66.01 -26.24 9.83
C LYS A 74 65.35 -24.85 9.80
N ALA A 75 66.10 -23.80 9.45
CA ALA A 75 65.52 -22.47 9.27
C ALA A 75 64.53 -22.45 8.09
N ARG A 76 64.87 -23.08 6.97
CA ARG A 76 63.98 -23.22 5.80
C ARG A 76 62.73 -24.05 6.10
N GLU A 77 62.85 -25.12 6.89
CA GLU A 77 61.69 -25.89 7.35
C GLU A 77 60.74 -25.02 8.16
N LYS A 78 61.25 -24.24 9.13
CA LYS A 78 60.45 -23.29 9.92
C LYS A 78 59.82 -22.19 9.06
N GLU A 79 60.56 -21.66 8.09
CA GLU A 79 60.01 -20.69 7.12
C GLU A 79 58.85 -21.31 6.35
N THR A 80 59.01 -22.54 5.85
CA THR A 80 57.96 -23.27 5.12
C THR A 80 56.73 -23.50 5.99
N GLU A 81 56.90 -23.90 7.25
CA GLU A 81 55.81 -24.04 8.22
C GLU A 81 55.07 -22.71 8.44
N SER A 82 55.82 -21.60 8.55
CA SER A 82 55.25 -20.26 8.69
C SER A 82 54.47 -19.83 7.45
N GLU A 83 54.96 -20.12 6.25
CA GLU A 83 54.26 -19.84 4.98
C GLU A 83 52.97 -20.66 4.84
N VAL A 84 52.99 -21.94 5.25
CA VAL A 84 51.79 -22.78 5.28
C VAL A 84 50.75 -22.20 6.24
N HIS A 85 51.18 -21.73 7.41
CA HIS A 85 50.29 -21.07 8.37
C HIS A 85 49.71 -19.76 7.81
N PHE A 86 50.53 -18.91 7.19
CA PHE A 86 50.05 -17.68 6.55
C PHE A 86 49.08 -17.95 5.41
N ARG A 87 49.32 -18.98 4.59
CA ARG A 87 48.40 -19.41 3.54
C ARG A 87 47.07 -19.85 4.14
N ALA A 88 47.08 -20.65 5.20
CA ALA A 88 45.85 -21.10 5.87
C ALA A 88 45.04 -19.92 6.45
N LEU A 89 45.70 -18.91 7.02
CA LEU A 89 45.03 -17.68 7.46
C LEU A 89 44.42 -16.90 6.29
N ALA A 90 45.16 -16.73 5.20
CA ALA A 90 44.66 -16.04 4.00
C ALA A 90 43.47 -16.78 3.36
N GLU A 91 43.49 -18.11 3.32
CA GLU A 91 42.39 -18.93 2.82
C GLU A 91 41.14 -18.81 3.71
N ARG A 92 41.31 -18.78 5.04
CA ARG A 92 40.20 -18.53 5.98
C ARG A 92 39.59 -17.15 5.79
N GLU A 93 40.41 -16.10 5.70
CA GLU A 93 39.92 -14.74 5.45
C GLU A 93 39.23 -14.63 4.09
N THR A 94 39.79 -15.25 3.05
CA THR A 94 39.15 -15.32 1.72
C THR A 94 37.80 -16.04 1.79
N GLY A 95 37.71 -17.14 2.56
CA GLY A 95 36.47 -17.86 2.81
C GLY A 95 35.43 -17.00 3.53
N ARG A 96 35.83 -16.26 4.57
CA ARG A 96 34.98 -15.32 5.31
C ARG A 96 34.46 -14.22 4.38
N LEU A 97 35.34 -13.58 3.60
CA LEU A 97 34.96 -12.53 2.66
C LEU A 97 34.03 -13.05 1.57
N LYS A 98 34.22 -14.27 1.05
CA LYS A 98 33.29 -14.89 0.09
C LYS A 98 31.89 -15.10 0.69
N GLN A 99 31.80 -15.50 1.96
CA GLN A 99 30.52 -15.63 2.64
C GLN A 99 29.85 -14.27 2.83
N GLU A 100 30.60 -13.24 3.20
CA GLU A 100 30.10 -11.87 3.36
C GLU A 100 29.61 -11.29 2.02
N ILE A 101 30.37 -11.48 0.94
CA ILE A 101 29.95 -11.10 -0.43
C ILE A 101 28.64 -11.81 -0.80
N SER A 102 28.55 -13.13 -0.57
CA SER A 102 27.33 -13.87 -0.88
C SER A 102 26.12 -13.39 -0.05
N GLN A 103 26.33 -13.02 1.22
CA GLN A 103 25.28 -12.42 2.05
C GLN A 103 24.85 -11.06 1.50
N LEU A 104 25.79 -10.20 1.10
CA LEU A 104 25.51 -8.89 0.51
C LEU A 104 24.81 -9.01 -0.85
N GLU A 105 25.20 -9.96 -1.70
CA GLU A 105 24.54 -10.25 -2.98
C GLU A 105 23.08 -10.68 -2.77
N ASN A 106 22.83 -11.55 -1.78
CA ASN A 106 21.46 -11.94 -1.42
C ASN A 106 20.67 -10.75 -0.89
N GLN A 107 21.26 -9.89 -0.05
CA GLN A 107 20.60 -8.67 0.41
C GLN A 107 20.28 -7.72 -0.75
N LEU A 108 21.22 -7.52 -1.68
CA LEU A 108 21.00 -6.72 -2.89
C LEU A 108 19.87 -7.30 -3.75
N LYS A 109 19.80 -8.62 -3.90
CA LYS A 109 18.70 -9.27 -4.61
C LYS A 109 17.36 -9.00 -3.93
N THR A 110 17.27 -9.16 -2.61
CA THR A 110 16.03 -8.86 -1.87
C THR A 110 15.65 -7.39 -1.92
N LEU A 111 16.63 -6.47 -1.91
CA LEU A 111 16.39 -5.04 -2.08
C LEU A 111 15.89 -4.72 -3.48
N ASN A 112 16.43 -5.37 -4.51
CA ASN A 112 15.98 -5.20 -5.88
C ASN A 112 14.55 -5.72 -6.09
N GLU A 113 14.21 -6.87 -5.50
CA GLU A 113 12.84 -7.39 -5.50
C GLU A 113 11.86 -6.42 -4.79
N LYS A 114 12.26 -5.85 -3.65
CA LYS A 114 11.49 -4.82 -2.94
C LYS A 114 11.33 -3.55 -3.77
N LYS A 115 12.40 -3.08 -4.42
CA LYS A 115 12.38 -1.93 -5.33
C LYS A 115 11.37 -2.16 -6.46
N ASN A 116 11.45 -3.30 -7.14
CA ASN A 116 10.52 -3.64 -8.22
C ASN A 116 9.06 -3.71 -7.74
N ALA A 117 8.81 -4.25 -6.54
CA ALA A 117 7.48 -4.27 -5.96
C ALA A 117 6.97 -2.85 -5.65
N GLN A 118 7.83 -1.96 -5.14
CA GLN A 118 7.49 -0.56 -4.89
C GLN A 118 7.25 0.21 -6.19
N GLU A 119 8.09 0.03 -7.21
CA GLU A 119 7.90 0.65 -8.53
C GLU A 119 6.57 0.22 -9.16
N ASN A 120 6.22 -1.06 -9.08
CA ASN A 120 4.91 -1.55 -9.53
C ASN A 120 3.75 -0.96 -8.74
N SER A 121 3.91 -0.78 -7.42
CA SER A 121 2.90 -0.14 -6.57
C SER A 121 2.74 1.34 -6.90
N ILE A 122 3.84 2.06 -7.14
CA ILE A 122 3.84 3.46 -7.56
C ILE A 122 3.16 3.57 -8.93
N PHE A 123 3.50 2.72 -9.89
CA PHE A 123 2.86 2.72 -11.21
C PHE A 123 1.33 2.55 -11.12
N LYS A 124 0.86 1.56 -10.34
CA LYS A 124 -0.58 1.36 -10.09
C LYS A 124 -1.23 2.55 -9.40
N ALA A 125 -0.54 3.18 -8.44
CA ALA A 125 -1.04 4.36 -7.74
C ALA A 125 -1.14 5.57 -8.69
N THR A 126 -0.14 5.77 -9.55
CA THR A 126 -0.14 6.82 -10.58
C THR A 126 -1.28 6.61 -11.57
N GLN A 127 -1.50 5.39 -12.05
CA GLN A 127 -2.62 5.07 -12.93
C GLN A 127 -3.97 5.40 -12.29
N LYS A 128 -4.18 5.01 -11.02
CA LYS A 128 -5.39 5.37 -10.27
C LYS A 128 -5.55 6.88 -10.09
N LEU A 129 -4.44 7.59 -9.90
CA LEU A 129 -4.44 9.04 -9.76
C LEU A 129 -4.87 9.70 -11.08
N ASP A 130 -4.41 9.20 -12.22
CA ASP A 130 -4.80 9.71 -13.54
C ASP A 130 -6.27 9.39 -13.88
N GLU A 131 -6.76 8.22 -13.47
CA GLU A 131 -8.20 7.88 -13.53
C GLU A 131 -9.04 8.85 -12.69
N LEU A 132 -8.64 9.12 -11.44
CA LEU A 132 -9.32 10.06 -10.56
C LEU A 132 -9.26 11.50 -11.08
N LYS A 133 -8.14 11.93 -11.69
CA LYS A 133 -8.05 13.24 -12.35
C LYS A 133 -9.01 13.34 -13.53
N SER A 134 -9.08 12.30 -14.36
CA SER A 134 -9.99 12.25 -15.49
C SER A 134 -11.45 12.31 -15.04
N GLN A 135 -11.78 11.59 -13.95
CA GLN A 135 -13.09 11.65 -13.32
C GLN A 135 -13.39 13.05 -12.76
N LEU A 136 -12.45 13.64 -12.01
CA LEU A 136 -12.60 14.98 -11.46
C LEU A 136 -12.84 16.03 -12.54
N ASN A 137 -12.10 15.96 -13.66
CA ASN A 137 -12.29 16.85 -14.79
C ASN A 137 -13.67 16.69 -15.43
N TRP A 138 -14.19 15.45 -15.52
CA TRP A 138 -15.54 15.19 -16.01
C TRP A 138 -16.61 15.70 -15.03
N ASP A 139 -16.42 15.49 -13.73
CA ASP A 139 -17.32 16.00 -12.69
C ASP A 139 -17.35 17.53 -12.69
N GLN A 140 -16.20 18.19 -12.87
CA GLN A 140 -16.10 19.65 -12.99
C GLN A 140 -16.86 20.16 -14.23
N GLN A 141 -16.66 19.56 -15.40
CA GLN A 141 -17.38 19.94 -16.62
C GLN A 141 -18.90 19.75 -16.45
N THR A 142 -19.32 18.67 -15.79
CA THR A 142 -20.72 18.39 -15.50
C THR A 142 -21.30 19.44 -14.56
N LEU A 143 -20.57 19.83 -13.51
CA LEU A 143 -20.98 20.87 -12.59
C LEU A 143 -21.09 22.25 -13.28
N GLU A 144 -20.12 22.62 -14.11
CA GLU A 144 -20.15 23.86 -14.89
C GLU A 144 -21.37 23.91 -15.82
N ALA A 145 -21.67 22.80 -16.50
CA ALA A 145 -22.88 22.70 -17.34
C ALA A 145 -24.17 22.84 -16.52
N TRP A 146 -24.25 22.23 -15.33
CA TRP A 146 -25.39 22.38 -14.43
C TRP A 146 -25.57 23.80 -13.91
N LEU A 147 -24.47 24.49 -13.59
CA LEU A 147 -24.50 25.88 -13.14
C LEU A 147 -24.96 26.81 -14.27
N GLN A 148 -24.50 26.59 -15.51
CA GLN A 148 -24.98 27.33 -16.68
C GLN A 148 -26.46 27.10 -16.93
N GLU A 149 -26.93 25.85 -16.90
CA GLU A 149 -28.34 25.52 -17.07
C GLU A 149 -29.21 26.13 -15.94
N SER A 150 -28.71 26.14 -14.71
CA SER A 150 -29.40 26.81 -13.59
C SER A 150 -29.49 28.31 -13.83
N ALA A 151 -28.41 28.96 -14.27
CA ALA A 151 -28.40 30.38 -14.58
C ALA A 151 -29.39 30.74 -15.71
N HIS A 152 -29.44 29.93 -16.77
CA HIS A 152 -30.42 30.10 -17.85
C HIS A 152 -31.87 29.96 -17.34
N LYS A 153 -32.14 28.97 -16.47
CA LYS A 153 -33.47 28.84 -15.86
C LYS A 153 -33.83 30.03 -14.98
N ASP A 154 -32.89 30.58 -14.23
CA ASP A 154 -33.13 31.77 -13.42
C ASP A 154 -33.42 32.98 -14.30
N GLU A 155 -32.71 33.16 -15.42
CA GLU A 155 -32.97 34.19 -16.43
C GLU A 155 -34.37 34.05 -17.04
N ASP A 156 -34.76 32.84 -17.46
CA ASP A 156 -36.09 32.54 -17.98
C ASP A 156 -37.17 32.82 -16.94
N THR A 157 -36.94 32.43 -15.68
CA THR A 157 -37.87 32.69 -14.57
C THR A 157 -38.03 34.19 -14.33
N MET A 158 -36.94 34.96 -14.36
CA MET A 158 -37.00 36.42 -14.27
C MET A 158 -37.77 37.03 -15.45
N ALA A 159 -37.60 36.51 -16.67
CA ALA A 159 -38.36 36.95 -17.84
C ALA A 159 -39.86 36.67 -17.69
N ILE A 160 -40.24 35.48 -17.23
CA ILE A 160 -41.63 35.11 -16.95
C ILE A 160 -42.23 36.02 -15.88
N ILE A 161 -41.52 36.28 -14.76
CA ILE A 161 -41.98 37.19 -13.70
C ILE A 161 -42.18 38.61 -14.24
N LYS A 162 -41.28 39.08 -15.11
CA LYS A 162 -41.40 40.39 -15.75
C LYS A 162 -42.65 40.47 -16.63
N TYR A 163 -42.90 39.47 -17.47
CA TYR A 163 -44.09 39.43 -18.31
C TYR A 163 -45.37 39.31 -17.47
N ALA A 164 -45.39 38.48 -16.44
CA ALA A 164 -46.52 38.38 -15.52
C ALA A 164 -46.86 39.73 -14.86
N LYS A 165 -45.85 40.50 -14.42
CA LYS A 165 -46.06 41.86 -13.88
C LYS A 165 -46.62 42.84 -14.91
N GLN A 166 -46.20 42.71 -16.18
CA GLN A 166 -46.74 43.52 -17.29
C GLN A 166 -48.19 43.13 -17.59
N ASP A 167 -48.50 41.84 -17.59
CA ASP A 167 -49.87 41.35 -17.78
C ASP A 167 -50.77 41.79 -16.62
N GLU A 168 -50.32 41.72 -15.37
CA GLU A 168 -51.06 42.21 -14.21
C GLU A 168 -51.34 43.72 -14.28
N SER A 169 -50.40 44.53 -14.79
CA SER A 169 -50.64 45.96 -14.97
C SER A 169 -51.66 46.20 -16.08
N LYS A 170 -51.61 45.44 -17.18
CA LYS A 170 -52.58 45.52 -18.27
C LYS A 170 -53.96 45.04 -17.86
N ILE A 171 -54.06 43.97 -17.07
CA ILE A 171 -55.32 43.48 -16.50
C ILE A 171 -55.95 44.55 -15.61
N ARG A 172 -55.16 45.21 -14.74
CA ARG A 172 -55.65 46.31 -13.90
C ARG A 172 -56.18 47.48 -14.73
N GLU A 173 -55.45 47.88 -15.77
CA GLU A 173 -55.89 48.95 -16.69
C GLU A 173 -57.20 48.59 -17.40
N LEU A 174 -57.30 47.37 -17.95
CA LEU A 174 -58.51 46.89 -18.62
C LEU A 174 -59.69 46.77 -17.66
N THR A 175 -59.46 46.31 -16.43
CA THR A 175 -60.50 46.20 -15.40
C THR A 175 -61.06 47.57 -15.04
N LEU A 176 -60.19 48.58 -14.87
CA LEU A 176 -60.60 49.95 -14.60
C LEU A 176 -61.38 50.56 -15.78
N ASN A 177 -60.98 50.25 -17.02
CA ASN A 177 -61.73 50.65 -18.21
C ASN A 177 -63.11 49.98 -18.29
N ILE A 178 -63.21 48.70 -17.96
CA ILE A 178 -64.49 47.98 -17.88
C ILE A 178 -65.39 48.63 -16.83
N GLU A 179 -64.88 48.90 -15.62
CA GLU A 179 -65.65 49.57 -14.57
C GLU A 179 -66.16 50.94 -15.03
N LYS A 180 -65.31 51.74 -15.67
CA LYS A 180 -65.68 53.05 -16.22
C LYS A 180 -66.80 52.93 -17.28
N LEU A 181 -66.64 52.05 -18.26
CA LEU A 181 -67.65 51.82 -19.30
C LEU A 181 -68.95 51.27 -18.73
N THR A 182 -68.87 50.44 -17.69
CA THR A 182 -70.06 49.91 -17.00
C THR A 182 -70.80 51.02 -16.25
N LEU A 183 -70.07 51.95 -15.63
CA LEU A 183 -70.65 53.11 -14.96
C LEU A 183 -71.31 54.07 -15.97
N GLU A 184 -70.66 54.32 -17.11
CA GLU A 184 -71.22 55.08 -18.22
C GLU A 184 -72.49 54.42 -18.81
N ALA A 185 -72.46 53.11 -19.02
CA ALA A 185 -73.62 52.35 -19.49
C ALA A 185 -74.79 52.41 -18.50
N ASN A 186 -74.50 52.26 -17.20
CA ASN A 186 -75.50 52.41 -16.15
C ASN A 186 -76.10 53.82 -16.11
N GLN A 187 -75.29 54.86 -16.30
CA GLN A 187 -75.78 56.24 -16.38
C GLN A 187 -76.69 56.44 -17.60
N LYS A 188 -76.28 55.94 -18.78
CA LYS A 188 -77.12 56.00 -19.99
C LYS A 188 -78.43 55.24 -19.82
N ARG A 189 -78.41 54.09 -19.14
CA ARG A 189 -79.63 53.34 -18.80
C ARG A 189 -80.57 54.13 -17.89
N LYS A 190 -80.05 54.75 -16.83
CA LYS A 190 -80.85 55.62 -15.94
C LYS A 190 -81.49 56.78 -16.69
N ASN A 191 -80.74 57.43 -17.58
CA ASN A 191 -81.27 58.50 -18.42
C ASN A 191 -82.34 57.97 -19.38
N LEU A 192 -82.16 56.79 -19.97
CA LEU A 192 -83.17 56.17 -20.81
C LEU A 192 -84.44 55.86 -20.00
N ASP A 193 -84.31 55.30 -18.80
CA ASP A 193 -85.44 55.01 -17.93
C ASP A 193 -86.21 56.30 -17.56
N SER A 194 -85.51 57.42 -17.29
CA SER A 194 -86.17 58.71 -17.03
C SER A 194 -86.92 59.23 -18.25
N GLU A 195 -86.31 59.21 -19.44
CA GLU A 195 -86.97 59.60 -20.69
C GLU A 195 -88.18 58.70 -21.01
N VAL A 196 -88.09 57.39 -20.75
CA VAL A 196 -89.23 56.47 -20.89
C VAL A 196 -90.34 56.84 -19.90
N THR A 197 -90.03 57.16 -18.65
CA THR A 197 -91.05 57.61 -17.70
C THR A 197 -91.70 58.94 -18.10
N GLU A 198 -90.93 59.90 -18.62
CA GLU A 198 -91.45 61.18 -19.12
C GLU A 198 -92.35 60.98 -20.35
N THR A 199 -91.95 60.14 -21.29
CA THR A 199 -92.78 59.84 -22.48
C THR A 199 -94.07 59.09 -22.12
N VAL A 200 -94.00 58.11 -21.20
CA VAL A 200 -95.20 57.40 -20.71
C VAL A 200 -96.14 58.34 -19.95
N THR A 201 -95.61 59.22 -19.09
CA THR A 201 -96.45 60.20 -18.38
C THR A 201 -97.09 61.21 -19.33
N ALA A 202 -96.36 61.68 -20.35
CA ALA A 202 -96.92 62.53 -21.41
C ALA A 202 -98.02 61.81 -22.20
N GLN A 203 -97.83 60.52 -22.52
CA GLN A 203 -98.85 59.70 -23.18
C GLN A 203 -100.12 59.56 -22.32
N ILE A 204 -99.98 59.27 -21.03
CA ILE A 204 -101.12 59.20 -20.10
C ILE A 204 -101.86 60.54 -20.03
N ALA A 205 -101.13 61.66 -20.00
CA ALA A 205 -101.75 62.99 -20.03
C ALA A 205 -102.52 63.24 -21.33
N LEU A 206 -101.95 62.85 -22.49
CA LEU A 206 -102.63 62.93 -23.77
C LEU A 206 -103.90 62.08 -23.80
N ASP A 207 -103.85 60.83 -23.34
CA ASP A 207 -105.03 59.95 -23.28
C ASP A 207 -106.11 60.54 -22.36
N LYS A 208 -105.73 61.12 -21.22
CA LYS A 208 -106.66 61.79 -20.31
C LYS A 208 -107.31 63.02 -20.94
N THR A 209 -106.55 63.81 -21.71
CA THR A 209 -107.12 64.95 -22.46
C THR A 209 -108.06 64.46 -23.57
N ALA A 210 -107.70 63.39 -24.29
CA ALA A 210 -108.56 62.78 -25.30
C ALA A 210 -109.87 62.23 -24.71
N GLU A 211 -109.83 61.61 -23.52
CA GLU A 211 -111.03 61.24 -22.77
C GLU A 211 -111.89 62.46 -22.43
N SER A 212 -111.27 63.54 -21.93
CA SER A 212 -111.98 64.78 -21.59
C SER A 212 -112.63 65.41 -22.82
N PHE A 213 -111.97 65.36 -23.99
CA PHE A 213 -112.54 65.80 -25.26
C PHE A 213 -113.74 64.93 -25.69
N ARG A 214 -113.64 63.61 -25.56
CA ARG A 214 -114.77 62.70 -25.84
C ARG A 214 -115.97 62.99 -24.93
N GLN A 215 -115.71 63.23 -23.63
CA GLN A 215 -116.75 63.60 -22.67
C GLN A 215 -117.41 64.93 -23.06
N ALA A 216 -116.63 65.98 -23.29
CA ALA A 216 -117.14 67.29 -23.71
C ALA A 216 -117.93 67.22 -25.02
N HIS A 217 -117.51 66.37 -25.97
CA HIS A 217 -118.25 66.15 -27.21
C HIS A 217 -119.59 65.46 -26.97
N SER A 218 -119.63 64.47 -26.07
CA SER A 218 -120.87 63.80 -25.66
C SER A 218 -121.85 64.77 -24.98
N GLU A 219 -121.36 65.57 -24.03
CA GLU A 219 -122.16 66.60 -23.34
C GLU A 219 -122.69 67.65 -24.33
N ARG A 220 -121.87 68.08 -25.29
CA ARG A 220 -122.30 68.98 -26.37
C ARG A 220 -123.39 68.34 -27.23
N GLN A 221 -123.25 67.07 -27.60
CA GLN A 221 -124.23 66.35 -28.41
C GLN A 221 -125.57 66.17 -27.67
N GLU A 222 -125.51 65.90 -26.37
CA GLU A 222 -126.69 65.86 -25.50
C GLU A 222 -127.38 67.23 -25.44
N MET A 223 -126.63 68.32 -25.31
CA MET A 223 -127.17 69.67 -25.31
C MET A 223 -127.82 70.03 -26.66
N ILE A 224 -127.23 69.60 -27.79
CA ILE A 224 -127.84 69.73 -29.11
C ILE A 224 -129.15 68.94 -29.19
N SER A 225 -129.18 67.68 -28.71
CA SER A 225 -130.40 66.87 -28.70
C SER A 225 -131.50 67.50 -27.84
N GLN A 226 -131.14 68.06 -26.68
CA GLN A 226 -132.07 68.82 -25.84
C GLN A 226 -132.61 70.05 -26.59
N TRP A 227 -131.76 70.81 -27.28
CA TRP A 227 -132.14 71.94 -28.13
C TRP A 227 -133.06 71.56 -29.30
N GLU A 228 -132.74 70.48 -30.01
CA GLU A 228 -133.57 69.94 -31.09
C GLU A 228 -134.96 69.55 -30.57
N ASN A 229 -135.04 68.96 -29.37
CA ASN A 229 -136.30 68.63 -28.72
C ASN A 229 -137.11 69.89 -28.35
N THR A 230 -136.47 70.96 -27.84
CA THR A 230 -137.18 72.23 -27.58
C THR A 230 -137.70 72.88 -28.87
N ILE A 231 -136.96 72.79 -29.97
CA ILE A 231 -137.41 73.27 -31.28
C ILE A 231 -138.59 72.44 -31.79
N GLU A 232 -138.56 71.12 -31.63
CA GLU A 232 -139.65 70.23 -32.03
C GLU A 232 -140.92 70.48 -31.20
N GLN A 233 -140.77 70.75 -29.90
CA GLN A 233 -141.88 71.19 -29.04
C GLN A 233 -142.46 72.55 -29.49
N MET A 234 -141.62 73.49 -29.92
CA MET A 234 -142.09 74.74 -30.53
C MET A 234 -142.84 74.51 -31.85
N ARG A 235 -142.34 73.64 -32.73
CA ARG A 235 -143.04 73.28 -33.98
C ARG A 235 -144.40 72.64 -33.73
N LYS A 236 -144.51 71.77 -32.73
CA LYS A 236 -145.81 71.20 -32.30
C LYS A 236 -146.78 72.28 -31.82
N ARG A 237 -146.31 73.25 -31.01
CA ARG A 237 -147.12 74.40 -30.57
C ARG A 237 -147.60 75.24 -31.77
N ASP A 238 -146.75 75.48 -32.77
CA ASP A 238 -147.14 76.20 -33.98
C ASP A 238 -148.18 75.44 -34.83
N GLN A 239 -148.04 74.11 -34.92
CA GLN A 239 -149.05 73.25 -35.58
C GLN A 239 -150.38 73.23 -34.82
N GLU A 240 -150.37 73.23 -33.49
CA GLU A 240 -151.58 73.35 -32.66
C GLU A 240 -152.26 74.72 -32.85
N ILE A 241 -151.49 75.80 -33.03
CA ILE A 241 -152.02 77.14 -33.34
C ILE A 241 -152.61 77.20 -34.75
N GLN A 242 -152.00 76.53 -35.74
CA GLN A 242 -152.58 76.38 -37.09
C GLN A 242 -153.85 75.52 -37.13
N GLN A 243 -153.94 74.48 -36.29
CA GLN A 243 -155.16 73.68 -36.14
C GLN A 243 -156.30 74.43 -35.43
N CYS A 244 -155.99 75.42 -34.58
CA CYS A 244 -156.98 76.29 -33.94
C CYS A 244 -157.51 77.40 -34.87
N ALA A 245 -156.79 77.72 -35.96
CA ALA A 245 -157.20 78.72 -36.96
C ALA A 245 -158.05 78.14 -38.11
N MET A 246 -158.09 76.81 -38.29
CA MET A 246 -158.89 76.12 -39.32
C MET A 246 -160.28 75.65 -38.84
N SER A 247 -160.61 75.81 -37.56
CA SER A 247 -161.80 75.25 -36.92
C SER A 247 -163.04 76.16 -36.86
N ASP A 248 -163.08 77.30 -37.56
CA ASP A 248 -164.20 78.28 -37.44
C ASP A 248 -164.78 78.85 -38.75
N LEU A 249 -164.73 78.12 -39.88
CA LEU A 249 -165.62 78.43 -41.01
C LEU A 249 -166.06 77.17 -41.78
N ILE A 250 -167.37 76.89 -41.66
CA ILE A 250 -168.23 76.00 -42.47
C ILE A 250 -168.49 74.58 -41.92
N LEU A 251 -169.34 74.59 -40.89
CA LEU A 251 -170.57 73.82 -40.66
C LEU A 251 -171.21 73.12 -41.90
N HIS A 252 -171.87 71.98 -41.64
CA HIS A 252 -173.02 71.42 -42.39
C HIS A 252 -172.80 70.50 -43.62
N LYS A 253 -172.76 69.16 -43.43
CA LYS A 253 -173.80 68.17 -43.84
C LYS A 253 -173.28 66.72 -44.04
N GLN A 254 -173.97 65.80 -43.34
CA GLN A 254 -174.43 64.45 -43.72
C GLN A 254 -173.44 63.41 -44.28
N CYS A 255 -173.15 62.33 -43.54
CA CYS A 255 -173.93 61.07 -43.37
C CYS A 255 -173.72 60.00 -44.47
N ARG A 256 -173.40 58.77 -44.00
CA ARG A 256 -173.30 57.43 -44.64
C ARG A 256 -171.92 57.09 -45.25
N PHE A 257 -171.27 55.94 -45.03
CA PHE A 257 -171.75 54.57 -44.76
C PHE A 257 -170.58 53.65 -44.28
N PHE A 258 -170.83 52.75 -43.30
CA PHE A 258 -170.24 51.41 -43.02
C PHE A 258 -168.70 51.16 -43.08
N ALA A 259 -168.02 50.31 -42.31
CA ALA A 259 -168.27 49.47 -41.12
C ALA A 259 -167.00 48.58 -40.88
N VAL A 260 -166.59 48.42 -39.60
CA VAL A 260 -166.07 47.19 -38.90
C VAL A 260 -164.79 46.51 -39.47
N ILE A 261 -163.68 46.33 -38.73
CA ILE A 261 -163.37 45.33 -37.67
C ILE A 261 -162.21 45.91 -36.79
N CYS A 262 -162.41 46.32 -35.53
CA CYS A 262 -162.13 45.62 -34.24
C CYS A 262 -160.73 44.94 -34.13
N ALA A 263 -159.77 45.39 -33.29
CA ALA A 263 -159.77 45.39 -31.80
C ALA A 263 -159.97 43.95 -31.26
N VAL A 264 -159.22 43.39 -30.32
CA VAL A 264 -158.76 43.83 -29.00
C VAL A 264 -157.80 42.71 -28.50
N LEU A 265 -156.70 42.92 -27.77
CA LEU A 265 -156.57 42.84 -26.29
C LEU A 265 -155.08 42.49 -26.03
N PHE A 266 -154.35 42.91 -25.00
CA PHE A 266 -154.48 43.87 -23.88
C PHE A 266 -153.15 43.70 -23.11
N CYS A 267 -152.38 44.77 -22.91
CA CYS A 267 -152.17 45.44 -21.62
C CYS A 267 -151.54 44.55 -20.53
N SER A 268 -150.27 44.79 -20.18
CA SER A 268 -149.88 45.62 -19.01
C SER A 268 -149.39 44.65 -17.90
N VAL A 269 -148.50 44.95 -16.95
CA VAL A 269 -147.89 46.18 -16.44
C VAL A 269 -146.84 45.75 -15.38
N GLU A 270 -146.09 46.72 -14.84
CA GLU A 270 -145.37 46.69 -13.54
C GLU A 270 -144.08 45.87 -13.42
N GLU A 271 -143.04 46.27 -12.69
CA GLU A 271 -142.57 47.56 -12.17
C GLU A 271 -141.17 47.31 -11.59
N SER A 272 -140.23 48.17 -11.92
CA SER A 272 -139.14 48.71 -11.08
C SER A 272 -138.71 48.03 -9.75
N LYS A 273 -137.39 47.72 -9.71
CA LYS A 273 -136.36 48.13 -8.71
C LYS A 273 -135.82 47.15 -7.63
N LEU A 274 -134.47 47.11 -7.61
CA LEU A 274 -133.51 47.19 -6.48
C LEU A 274 -132.87 45.93 -5.81
N HIS A 275 -131.54 45.81 -6.03
CA HIS A 275 -130.43 45.80 -5.04
C HIS A 275 -130.01 44.52 -4.23
N ASN A 276 -128.80 44.02 -4.56
CA ASN A 276 -127.73 43.43 -3.70
C ASN A 276 -127.98 42.26 -2.72
N SER A 277 -127.18 41.18 -2.87
CA SER A 277 -126.49 40.44 -1.77
C SER A 277 -125.50 39.42 -2.38
N ALA A 278 -124.19 39.74 -2.50
CA ALA A 278 -123.13 39.58 -1.50
C ALA A 278 -122.77 38.12 -1.11
N LEU A 279 -121.51 37.76 -1.39
CA LEU A 279 -120.61 36.93 -0.57
C LEU A 279 -121.25 36.04 0.52
N LYS A 280 -121.34 34.73 0.28
CA LYS A 280 -121.51 33.73 1.35
C LYS A 280 -120.77 32.39 1.23
N GLU A 281 -120.11 32.05 0.12
CA GLU A 281 -119.57 30.68 -0.04
C GLU A 281 -118.05 30.61 -0.29
N LYS A 282 -117.27 31.26 0.58
CA LYS A 282 -115.92 30.82 0.93
C LYS A 282 -115.90 30.63 2.44
N LEU A 283 -116.01 29.38 2.92
CA LEU A 283 -115.38 28.81 4.13
C LEU A 283 -116.24 27.65 4.71
N ARG A 284 -116.13 26.44 4.14
CA ARG A 284 -116.62 25.23 4.83
C ARG A 284 -115.67 24.02 4.76
N LEU A 285 -114.53 24.22 5.41
CA LEU A 285 -113.87 23.18 6.22
C LEU A 285 -112.90 22.23 5.50
N VAL A 286 -111.63 22.56 5.66
CA VAL A 286 -110.54 21.63 5.95
C VAL A 286 -110.74 21.09 7.36
N MET A 287 -110.89 19.76 7.52
CA MET A 287 -110.37 18.92 8.62
C MET A 287 -111.02 17.54 8.53
N GLU A 288 -110.22 16.52 8.21
CA GLU A 288 -110.12 15.28 8.99
C GLU A 288 -109.04 14.36 8.38
N ALA A 289 -108.10 13.95 9.22
CA ALA A 289 -107.01 13.02 8.93
C ALA A 289 -106.93 12.00 10.07
N VAL A 290 -106.41 10.79 9.74
CA VAL A 290 -105.92 9.66 10.58
C VAL A 290 -106.95 8.54 10.83
N LEU A 291 -106.75 7.21 10.68
CA LEU A 291 -105.79 6.20 10.10
C LEU A 291 -106.46 4.80 10.30
N ASP A 292 -106.00 3.68 9.67
CA ASP A 292 -105.52 2.46 10.39
C ASP A 292 -104.82 1.39 9.49
N VAL A 293 -104.08 0.48 10.12
CA VAL A 293 -102.80 -0.17 9.74
C VAL A 293 -102.83 -1.40 8.79
N GLU A 294 -103.98 -1.95 8.41
CA GLU A 294 -104.05 -3.20 7.62
C GLU A 294 -103.73 -3.05 6.12
N GLU A 295 -103.94 -1.87 5.53
CA GLU A 295 -103.54 -1.60 4.13
C GLU A 295 -102.02 -1.52 3.95
N GLN A 296 -101.29 -1.17 5.01
CA GLN A 296 -99.84 -0.95 4.93
C GLN A 296 -99.03 -2.25 4.76
N ALA A 297 -99.52 -3.38 5.30
CA ALA A 297 -98.85 -4.67 5.16
C ALA A 297 -99.10 -5.33 3.78
N ALA A 298 -100.30 -5.21 3.23
CA ALA A 298 -100.63 -5.70 1.88
C ALA A 298 -99.89 -4.90 0.79
N GLN A 299 -99.74 -3.59 0.99
CA GLN A 299 -98.97 -2.72 0.08
C GLN A 299 -97.48 -3.07 0.07
N MET A 300 -96.88 -3.46 1.19
CA MET A 300 -95.44 -3.83 1.25
C MET A 300 -95.14 -5.16 0.53
N GLU A 301 -95.99 -6.18 0.62
CA GLU A 301 -95.81 -7.47 -0.07
C GLU A 301 -96.04 -7.33 -1.59
N GLN A 302 -97.00 -6.48 -1.99
CA GLN A 302 -97.27 -6.15 -3.39
C GLN A 302 -96.11 -5.32 -3.99
N LEU A 303 -95.59 -4.35 -3.23
CA LEU A 303 -94.41 -3.59 -3.61
C LEU A 303 -93.19 -4.50 -3.78
N ARG A 304 -93.01 -5.53 -2.95
CA ARG A 304 -91.87 -6.46 -3.10
C ARG A 304 -91.94 -7.31 -4.36
N LYS A 305 -93.13 -7.80 -4.74
CA LYS A 305 -93.32 -8.54 -6.01
C LYS A 305 -93.17 -7.62 -7.23
N GLU A 306 -93.64 -6.38 -7.15
CA GLU A 306 -93.43 -5.36 -8.18
C GLU A 306 -91.94 -5.01 -8.31
N GLN A 307 -91.20 -4.90 -7.21
CA GLN A 307 -89.75 -4.68 -7.23
C GLN A 307 -88.99 -5.88 -7.86
N GLU A 308 -89.38 -7.12 -7.56
CA GLU A 308 -88.76 -8.31 -8.20
C GLU A 308 -89.10 -8.42 -9.71
N GLN A 309 -90.29 -7.99 -10.14
CA GLN A 309 -90.63 -7.86 -11.56
C GLN A 309 -89.85 -6.72 -12.22
N ASN A 310 -89.72 -5.57 -11.55
CA ASN A 310 -88.94 -4.44 -12.06
C ASN A 310 -87.46 -4.79 -12.21
N ILE A 311 -86.87 -5.57 -11.30
CA ILE A 311 -85.47 -6.02 -11.45
C ILE A 311 -85.32 -6.94 -12.67
N LYS A 312 -86.25 -7.87 -12.89
CA LYS A 312 -86.23 -8.74 -14.09
C LYS A 312 -86.44 -7.95 -15.39
N GLU A 313 -87.27 -6.92 -15.37
CA GLU A 313 -87.44 -6.02 -16.51
C GLU A 313 -86.19 -5.16 -16.75
N ILE A 314 -85.55 -4.65 -15.70
CA ILE A 314 -84.29 -3.89 -15.80
C ILE A 314 -83.18 -4.79 -16.34
N ASP A 315 -83.08 -6.05 -15.91
CA ASP A 315 -82.09 -7.00 -16.45
C ASP A 315 -82.34 -7.33 -17.92
N ALA A 316 -83.61 -7.51 -18.32
CA ALA A 316 -83.98 -7.69 -19.72
C ALA A 316 -83.70 -6.42 -20.56
N GLN A 317 -83.92 -5.24 -19.99
CA GLN A 317 -83.56 -3.96 -20.61
C GLN A 317 -82.05 -3.79 -20.72
N LEU A 318 -81.27 -4.20 -19.72
CA LEU A 318 -79.80 -4.20 -19.75
C LEU A 318 -79.25 -5.14 -20.81
N LEU A 319 -79.85 -6.33 -20.98
CA LEU A 319 -79.46 -7.26 -22.04
C LEU A 319 -79.74 -6.67 -23.42
N ARG A 320 -80.93 -6.07 -23.62
CA ARG A 320 -81.29 -5.36 -24.86
C ARG A 320 -80.37 -4.16 -25.11
N GLN A 321 -80.01 -3.40 -24.07
CA GLN A 321 -79.06 -2.29 -24.15
C GLN A 321 -77.67 -2.78 -24.55
N ARG A 322 -77.19 -3.91 -24.02
CA ARG A 322 -75.90 -4.51 -24.42
C ARG A 322 -75.90 -4.98 -25.87
N GLU A 323 -76.96 -5.64 -26.32
CA GLU A 323 -77.11 -6.03 -27.74
C GLU A 323 -77.24 -4.81 -28.67
N LEU A 324 -77.94 -3.77 -28.22
CA LEU A 324 -78.04 -2.50 -28.95
C LEU A 324 -76.68 -1.82 -29.00
N MET A 325 -75.90 -1.81 -27.91
CA MET A 325 -74.55 -1.26 -27.87
C MET A 325 -73.60 -2.01 -28.78
N PHE A 326 -73.71 -3.34 -28.86
CA PHE A 326 -72.93 -4.15 -29.79
C PHE A 326 -73.30 -3.82 -31.25
N ARG A 327 -74.60 -3.80 -31.59
CA ARG A 327 -75.08 -3.39 -32.91
C ARG A 327 -74.68 -1.96 -33.25
N LYS A 328 -74.82 -1.02 -32.32
CA LYS A 328 -74.41 0.38 -32.49
C LYS A 328 -72.91 0.51 -32.64
N SER A 329 -72.11 -0.31 -31.97
CA SER A 329 -70.65 -0.33 -32.14
C SER A 329 -70.25 -0.88 -33.51
N GLN A 330 -70.95 -1.90 -34.01
CA GLN A 330 -70.76 -2.43 -35.35
C GLN A 330 -71.20 -1.43 -36.43
N GLU A 331 -72.36 -0.79 -36.26
CA GLU A 331 -72.81 0.33 -37.10
C GLU A 331 -71.82 1.50 -37.05
N LEU A 332 -71.27 1.85 -35.88
CA LEU A 332 -70.24 2.89 -35.74
C LEU A 332 -68.97 2.53 -36.52
N GLN A 333 -68.59 1.25 -36.52
CA GLN A 333 -67.44 0.78 -37.26
C GLN A 333 -67.69 0.86 -38.77
N GLU A 334 -68.85 0.41 -39.25
CA GLU A 334 -69.25 0.57 -40.65
C GLU A 334 -69.34 2.05 -41.05
N MET A 335 -69.87 2.91 -40.18
CA MET A 335 -69.93 4.36 -40.42
C MET A 335 -68.54 5.00 -40.41
N ARG A 336 -67.60 4.53 -39.58
CA ARG A 336 -66.19 4.96 -39.61
C ARG A 336 -65.49 4.52 -40.89
N ASP A 337 -65.76 3.33 -41.39
CA ASP A 337 -65.18 2.88 -42.65
C ASP A 337 -65.82 3.60 -43.85
N LYS A 338 -67.12 3.92 -43.80
CA LYS A 338 -67.76 4.85 -44.74
C LYS A 338 -67.19 6.26 -44.64
N GLU A 339 -66.91 6.77 -43.44
CA GLU A 339 -66.28 8.07 -43.23
C GLU A 339 -64.87 8.10 -43.83
N LYS A 340 -64.07 7.04 -43.67
CA LYS A 340 -62.76 6.91 -44.33
C LYS A 340 -62.89 6.92 -45.86
N ASN A 341 -63.88 6.22 -46.41
CA ASN A 341 -64.12 6.22 -47.86
C ASN A 341 -64.59 7.59 -48.34
N ILE A 342 -65.54 8.22 -47.65
CA ILE A 342 -66.04 9.56 -47.96
C ILE A 342 -64.94 10.60 -47.80
N THR A 343 -64.05 10.49 -46.81
CA THR A 343 -62.91 11.40 -46.67
C THR A 343 -61.89 11.21 -47.80
N ALA A 344 -61.64 9.98 -48.24
CA ALA A 344 -60.84 9.73 -49.44
C ALA A 344 -61.52 10.32 -50.70
N GLU A 345 -62.83 10.18 -50.84
CA GLU A 345 -63.62 10.82 -51.91
C GLU A 345 -63.64 12.35 -51.79
N ILE A 346 -63.68 12.91 -50.58
CA ILE A 346 -63.58 14.37 -50.32
C ILE A 346 -62.19 14.86 -50.70
N CYS A 347 -61.13 14.09 -50.43
CA CYS A 347 -59.78 14.42 -50.87
C CYS A 347 -59.65 14.37 -52.39
N ALA A 348 -60.22 13.34 -53.03
CA ALA A 348 -60.25 13.23 -54.50
C ALA A 348 -61.08 14.33 -55.15
N THR A 349 -62.26 14.64 -54.60
CA THR A 349 -63.13 15.73 -55.08
C THR A 349 -62.54 17.10 -54.74
N ARG A 350 -61.81 17.29 -53.65
CA ARG A 350 -61.05 18.53 -53.38
C ARG A 350 -59.92 18.72 -54.37
N ALA A 351 -59.20 17.65 -54.74
CA ALA A 351 -58.21 17.73 -55.81
C ALA A 351 -58.87 18.06 -57.16
N ALA A 352 -60.03 17.46 -57.45
CA ALA A 352 -60.83 17.80 -58.62
C ALA A 352 -61.35 19.25 -58.57
N ILE A 353 -61.83 19.73 -57.42
CA ILE A 353 -62.27 21.12 -57.20
C ILE A 353 -61.10 22.06 -57.39
N SER A 354 -59.92 21.78 -56.84
CA SER A 354 -58.72 22.61 -57.08
C SER A 354 -58.35 22.67 -58.56
N SER A 355 -58.47 21.53 -59.28
CA SER A 355 -58.28 21.51 -60.73
C SER A 355 -59.37 22.30 -61.48
N MET A 356 -60.62 22.22 -61.03
CA MET A 356 -61.75 22.95 -61.58
C MET A 356 -61.71 24.44 -61.22
N ASP A 357 -61.18 24.83 -60.06
CA ASP A 357 -60.94 26.20 -59.62
C ASP A 357 -59.83 26.85 -60.44
N SER A 358 -58.79 26.09 -60.78
CA SER A 358 -57.79 26.54 -61.74
C SER A 358 -58.39 26.78 -63.13
N ARG A 359 -59.42 25.99 -63.49
CA ARG A 359 -60.16 26.12 -64.75
C ARG A 359 -61.21 27.24 -64.69
N LEU A 360 -61.87 27.43 -63.55
CA LEU A 360 -62.76 28.54 -63.23
C LEU A 360 -61.98 29.84 -63.25
N SER A 361 -60.83 29.93 -62.61
CA SER A 361 -59.96 31.11 -62.69
C SER A 361 -59.58 31.48 -64.13
N LYS A 362 -59.33 30.48 -65.00
CA LYS A 362 -59.12 30.71 -66.44
C LYS A 362 -60.39 31.16 -67.16
N LEU A 363 -61.55 30.58 -66.81
CA LEU A 363 -62.84 30.98 -67.35
C LEU A 363 -63.28 32.35 -66.82
N ASP A 364 -62.95 32.74 -65.60
CA ASP A 364 -63.22 34.02 -64.98
C ASP A 364 -62.36 35.11 -65.61
N GLN A 365 -61.10 34.81 -65.95
CA GLN A 365 -60.30 35.69 -66.79
C GLN A 365 -60.92 35.87 -68.19
N ASN A 366 -61.53 34.83 -68.74
CA ASN A 366 -62.26 34.94 -70.01
C ASN A 366 -63.62 35.66 -69.83
N LEU A 367 -64.30 35.47 -68.70
CA LEU A 367 -65.54 36.14 -68.33
C LEU A 367 -65.29 37.61 -68.12
N LEU A 368 -64.17 38.03 -67.50
CA LEU A 368 -63.77 39.43 -67.40
C LEU A 368 -63.55 40.05 -68.79
N LYS A 369 -62.91 39.32 -69.70
CA LYS A 369 -62.79 39.74 -71.11
C LYS A 369 -64.15 39.84 -71.80
N GLN A 370 -65.05 38.89 -71.54
CA GLN A 370 -66.42 38.92 -72.08
C GLN A 370 -67.30 39.99 -71.40
N GLN A 371 -67.13 40.29 -70.11
CA GLN A 371 -67.80 41.36 -69.40
C GLN A 371 -67.38 42.71 -69.96
N MET A 372 -66.12 42.87 -70.35
CA MET A 372 -65.68 44.06 -71.07
C MET A 372 -66.39 44.22 -72.42
N ILE A 373 -66.73 43.10 -73.09
CA ILE A 373 -67.54 43.10 -74.32
C ILE A 373 -69.03 43.34 -74.01
N VAL A 374 -69.58 42.73 -72.96
CA VAL A 374 -70.98 42.86 -72.53
C VAL A 374 -71.25 44.26 -72.02
N SER A 375 -70.39 44.87 -71.21
CA SER A 375 -70.56 46.27 -70.79
C SER A 375 -70.55 47.24 -71.98
N ASN A 376 -69.84 46.91 -73.06
CA ASN A 376 -69.89 47.67 -74.31
C ASN A 376 -71.22 47.44 -75.08
N GLN A 377 -71.81 46.26 -74.99
CA GLN A 377 -73.14 45.95 -75.54
C GLN A 377 -74.29 46.50 -74.67
N ASP A 378 -74.17 46.50 -73.34
CA ASP A 378 -75.13 47.06 -72.38
C ASP A 378 -75.23 48.57 -72.52
N PHE A 379 -74.14 49.25 -72.86
CA PHE A 379 -74.19 50.65 -73.24
C PHE A 379 -75.10 50.87 -74.48
N GLN A 380 -75.11 49.93 -75.42
CA GLN A 380 -76.01 49.98 -76.59
C GLN A 380 -77.45 49.59 -76.22
N ILE A 381 -77.64 48.65 -75.29
CA ILE A 381 -78.97 48.22 -74.82
C ILE A 381 -79.64 49.31 -73.97
N GLN A 382 -78.93 50.00 -73.09
CA GLN A 382 -79.48 51.11 -72.29
C GLN A 382 -79.97 52.27 -73.15
N MET A 383 -79.37 52.49 -74.33
CA MET A 383 -79.87 53.43 -75.33
C MET A 383 -81.21 53.00 -75.95
N LEU A 384 -81.47 51.68 -76.03
CA LEU A 384 -82.72 51.10 -76.51
C LEU A 384 -83.79 50.97 -75.40
N GLU A 385 -83.39 50.73 -74.16
CA GLU A 385 -84.29 50.59 -73.01
C GLU A 385 -84.89 51.92 -72.56
N ARG A 386 -84.13 53.03 -72.64
CA ARG A 386 -84.68 54.38 -72.44
C ARG A 386 -85.79 54.74 -73.43
N LYS A 387 -85.80 54.10 -74.61
CA LYS A 387 -86.84 54.24 -75.63
C LYS A 387 -88.10 53.43 -75.29
N THR A 388 -87.95 52.37 -74.51
CA THR A 388 -89.02 51.41 -74.20
C THR A 388 -89.75 51.76 -72.90
N LEU A 389 -89.04 52.32 -71.91
CA LEU A 389 -89.63 52.78 -70.64
C LEU A 389 -90.56 54.01 -70.78
N HIS A 390 -90.60 54.65 -71.95
CA HIS A 390 -91.59 55.69 -72.23
C HIS A 390 -92.98 55.13 -72.58
N LEU A 391 -93.12 53.82 -72.86
CA LEU A 391 -94.30 53.27 -73.53
C LEU A 391 -95.34 52.55 -72.66
N GLN A 392 -95.16 52.28 -71.36
CA GLN A 392 -96.09 51.35 -70.65
C GLN A 392 -96.45 51.71 -69.18
N GLY A 393 -97.08 52.86 -68.94
CA GLY A 393 -97.57 53.22 -67.59
C GLY A 393 -98.81 52.44 -67.08
N LYS A 394 -98.68 51.94 -65.82
CA LYS A 394 -99.64 51.83 -64.70
C LYS A 394 -100.65 50.65 -64.53
N VAL A 395 -100.83 50.35 -63.24
CA VAL A 395 -101.37 49.19 -62.47
C VAL A 395 -102.90 49.23 -62.24
N ASN A 396 -103.53 48.09 -61.87
CA ASN A 396 -104.93 47.98 -61.36
C ASN A 396 -105.00 47.43 -59.91
N THR A 397 -106.04 47.85 -59.17
CA THR A 397 -106.12 47.90 -57.69
C THR A 397 -106.72 46.68 -56.98
N GLU A 398 -107.28 45.67 -57.66
CA GLU A 398 -107.81 44.44 -57.03
C GLU A 398 -106.71 43.41 -56.70
N GLU A 399 -105.58 43.46 -57.42
CA GLU A 399 -104.39 42.70 -57.05
C GLU A 399 -103.81 43.17 -55.71
N LYS A 400 -104.04 44.43 -55.32
CA LYS A 400 -103.47 45.01 -54.11
C LYS A 400 -104.03 44.40 -52.82
N GLU A 401 -105.34 44.19 -52.73
CA GLU A 401 -105.96 43.58 -51.53
C GLU A 401 -105.66 42.07 -51.41
N ALA A 402 -105.58 41.35 -52.54
CA ALA A 402 -105.14 39.96 -52.56
C ALA A 402 -103.65 39.81 -52.17
N LEU A 403 -102.82 40.77 -52.60
CA LEU A 403 -101.41 40.85 -52.20
C LEU A 403 -101.25 41.28 -50.74
N GLU A 404 -102.09 42.16 -50.19
CA GLU A 404 -102.07 42.55 -48.77
C GLU A 404 -102.44 41.39 -47.84
N LYS A 405 -103.45 40.59 -48.19
CA LYS A 405 -103.80 39.39 -47.40
C LYS A 405 -102.69 38.33 -47.48
N ARG A 406 -102.11 38.14 -48.67
CA ARG A 406 -100.99 37.22 -48.87
C ARG A 406 -99.71 37.74 -48.19
N ALA A 407 -99.53 39.05 -48.06
CA ALA A 407 -98.44 39.67 -47.32
C ALA A 407 -98.60 39.42 -45.81
N SER A 408 -99.82 39.55 -45.26
CA SER A 408 -100.12 39.21 -43.85
C SER A 408 -99.81 37.74 -43.55
N ASP A 409 -100.29 36.80 -44.37
CA ASP A 409 -100.03 35.36 -44.16
C ASP A 409 -98.53 35.03 -44.30
N LEU A 410 -97.83 35.70 -45.22
CA LEU A 410 -96.38 35.56 -45.39
C LEU A 410 -95.59 36.22 -44.25
N GLU A 411 -96.07 37.32 -43.66
CA GLU A 411 -95.47 37.97 -42.49
C GLU A 411 -95.61 37.08 -41.24
N GLU A 412 -96.76 36.44 -41.04
CA GLU A 412 -96.97 35.50 -39.94
C GLU A 412 -96.07 34.26 -40.08
N ALA A 413 -96.00 33.70 -41.29
CA ALA A 413 -95.06 32.61 -41.60
C ALA A 413 -93.59 33.04 -41.45
N LEU A 414 -93.25 34.27 -41.81
CA LEU A 414 -91.91 34.83 -41.64
C LEU A 414 -91.57 35.00 -40.15
N GLU A 415 -92.51 35.48 -39.33
CA GLU A 415 -92.33 35.56 -37.89
C GLU A 415 -92.13 34.18 -37.25
N GLU A 416 -92.92 33.19 -37.64
CA GLU A 416 -92.76 31.82 -37.15
C GLU A 416 -91.41 31.23 -37.56
N LYS A 417 -90.98 31.45 -38.80
CA LYS A 417 -89.64 31.09 -39.27
C LYS A 417 -88.55 31.85 -38.52
N ASN A 418 -88.72 33.13 -38.22
CA ASN A 418 -87.78 33.90 -37.42
C ASN A 418 -87.68 33.39 -35.97
N ARG A 419 -88.79 32.97 -35.35
CA ARG A 419 -88.80 32.33 -34.02
C ARG A 419 -88.07 30.98 -34.05
N THR A 420 -88.29 30.16 -35.07
CA THR A 420 -87.54 28.89 -35.24
C THR A 420 -86.05 29.12 -35.54
N ALA A 421 -85.70 30.12 -36.35
CA ALA A 421 -84.32 30.49 -36.63
C ALA A 421 -83.60 31.03 -35.38
N ALA A 422 -84.29 31.84 -34.56
CA ALA A 422 -83.76 32.32 -33.29
C ALA A 422 -83.50 31.18 -32.31
N THR A 423 -84.43 30.24 -32.15
CA THR A 423 -84.25 29.05 -31.29
C THR A 423 -83.11 28.16 -31.80
N LEU A 424 -83.04 27.86 -33.10
CA LEU A 424 -81.92 27.13 -33.71
C LEU A 424 -80.58 27.86 -33.56
N SER A 425 -80.55 29.19 -33.67
CA SER A 425 -79.36 30.00 -33.47
C SER A 425 -78.87 29.94 -32.02
N THR A 426 -79.77 29.99 -31.03
CA THR A 426 -79.40 29.80 -29.62
C THR A 426 -78.89 28.38 -29.33
N GLN A 427 -79.47 27.35 -29.97
CA GLN A 427 -79.00 25.97 -29.85
C GLN A 427 -77.62 25.79 -30.51
N LEU A 428 -77.40 26.35 -31.70
CA LEU A 428 -76.10 26.36 -32.37
C LEU A 428 -75.03 27.05 -31.53
N LYS A 429 -75.38 28.17 -30.88
CA LYS A 429 -74.45 28.90 -30.01
C LYS A 429 -74.08 28.08 -28.78
N LYS A 430 -75.05 27.41 -28.14
CA LYS A 430 -74.78 26.46 -27.04
C LYS A 430 -73.86 25.32 -27.49
N LEU A 431 -74.15 24.69 -28.63
CA LEU A 431 -73.29 23.63 -29.18
C LEU A 431 -71.89 24.14 -29.53
N GLN A 432 -71.75 25.36 -30.04
CA GLN A 432 -70.45 25.99 -30.29
C GLN A 432 -69.66 26.22 -28.99
N ASP A 433 -70.33 26.68 -27.94
CA ASP A 433 -69.72 26.86 -26.61
C ASP A 433 -69.31 25.50 -26.00
N ASP A 434 -70.16 24.48 -26.11
CA ASP A 434 -69.85 23.11 -25.67
C ASP A 434 -68.65 22.53 -26.43
N ILE A 435 -68.61 22.69 -27.76
CA ILE A 435 -67.47 22.28 -28.60
C ILE A 435 -66.20 23.02 -28.16
N ARG A 436 -66.29 24.30 -27.82
CA ARG A 436 -65.15 25.09 -27.35
C ARG A 436 -64.65 24.60 -25.99
N CYS A 437 -65.54 24.29 -25.05
CA CYS A 437 -65.20 23.71 -23.75
C CYS A 437 -64.51 22.35 -23.91
N VAL A 438 -65.09 21.44 -24.70
CA VAL A 438 -64.50 20.11 -24.97
C VAL A 438 -63.13 20.25 -25.64
N ARG A 439 -62.96 21.17 -26.60
CA ARG A 439 -61.64 21.43 -27.21
C ARG A 439 -60.61 21.86 -26.17
N LYS A 440 -60.96 22.81 -25.30
CA LYS A 440 -60.06 23.30 -24.24
C LYS A 440 -59.68 22.17 -23.28
N ASP A 441 -60.62 21.32 -22.90
CA ASP A 441 -60.32 20.19 -22.01
C ASP A 441 -59.51 19.10 -22.72
N THR A 442 -59.73 18.89 -24.03
CA THR A 442 -58.89 18.00 -24.84
C THR A 442 -57.46 18.51 -24.95
N GLU A 443 -57.27 19.83 -25.09
CA GLU A 443 -55.95 20.46 -25.09
C GLU A 443 -55.23 20.30 -23.74
N LYS A 444 -55.93 20.50 -22.62
CA LYS A 444 -55.38 20.27 -21.27
C LYS A 444 -54.97 18.81 -21.05
N ILE A 445 -55.85 17.86 -21.38
CA ILE A 445 -55.52 16.43 -21.30
C ILE A 445 -54.33 16.11 -22.23
N GLY A 446 -54.26 16.78 -23.39
CA GLY A 446 -53.13 16.68 -24.31
C GLY A 446 -51.80 17.25 -23.77
N THR A 447 -51.83 18.30 -22.95
CA THR A 447 -50.63 18.80 -22.24
C THR A 447 -50.22 17.85 -21.12
N GLU A 448 -51.16 17.42 -20.28
CA GLU A 448 -50.89 16.47 -19.18
C GLU A 448 -50.32 15.14 -19.71
N LYS A 449 -50.89 14.62 -20.80
CA LYS A 449 -50.37 13.41 -21.46
C LYS A 449 -48.92 13.61 -21.92
N ARG A 450 -48.58 14.77 -22.47
CA ARG A 450 -47.20 15.06 -22.92
C ARG A 450 -46.25 15.12 -21.73
N GLU A 451 -46.63 15.78 -20.64
CA GLU A 451 -45.84 15.85 -19.40
C GLU A 451 -45.64 14.47 -18.76
N LEU A 452 -46.67 13.64 -18.72
CA LEU A 452 -46.56 12.26 -18.24
C LEU A 452 -45.67 11.42 -19.16
N THR A 453 -45.75 11.64 -20.48
CA THR A 453 -44.89 10.94 -21.44
C THR A 453 -43.42 11.34 -21.28
N THR A 454 -43.12 12.63 -21.06
CA THR A 454 -41.75 13.06 -20.75
C THR A 454 -41.27 12.47 -19.44
N LYS A 455 -42.14 12.39 -18.41
CA LYS A 455 -41.80 11.76 -17.13
C LYS A 455 -41.51 10.27 -17.26
N ILE A 456 -42.29 9.55 -18.07
CA ILE A 456 -42.05 8.14 -18.37
C ILE A 456 -40.69 7.96 -19.03
N ASN A 457 -40.37 8.76 -20.06
CA ASN A 457 -39.07 8.69 -20.74
C ASN A 457 -37.89 8.98 -19.79
N GLU A 458 -38.03 9.94 -18.88
CA GLU A 458 -37.02 10.23 -17.84
C GLU A 458 -36.81 9.01 -16.92
N LEU A 459 -37.90 8.37 -16.47
CA LEU A 459 -37.84 7.18 -15.63
C LEU A 459 -37.22 5.99 -16.37
N GLU A 460 -37.54 5.80 -17.65
CA GLU A 460 -36.94 4.76 -18.49
C GLU A 460 -35.42 4.95 -18.65
N LEU A 461 -34.97 6.20 -18.86
CA LEU A 461 -33.54 6.53 -18.89
C LEU A 461 -32.87 6.26 -17.54
N PHE A 462 -33.52 6.63 -16.43
CA PHE A 462 -33.01 6.36 -15.08
C PHE A 462 -32.90 4.85 -14.82
N ILE A 463 -33.90 4.06 -15.21
CA ILE A 463 -33.87 2.60 -15.11
C ILE A 463 -32.72 2.04 -15.95
N GLY A 464 -32.57 2.47 -17.21
CA GLY A 464 -31.49 2.01 -18.09
C GLY A 464 -30.09 2.34 -17.53
N ASN A 465 -29.91 3.51 -16.92
CA ASN A 465 -28.65 3.87 -16.25
C ASN A 465 -28.41 3.01 -15.00
N SER A 466 -29.45 2.83 -14.16
CA SER A 466 -29.38 1.98 -12.96
C SER A 466 -29.04 0.53 -13.30
N GLU A 467 -29.59 -0.02 -14.38
CA GLU A 467 -29.26 -1.37 -14.87
C GLU A 467 -27.81 -1.47 -15.35
N LYS A 468 -27.30 -0.46 -16.07
CA LYS A 468 -25.89 -0.41 -16.48
C LYS A 468 -24.97 -0.39 -15.26
N ASP A 469 -25.29 0.41 -14.26
CA ASP A 469 -24.48 0.50 -13.04
C ASP A 469 -24.57 -0.78 -12.20
N GLN A 470 -25.74 -1.43 -12.15
CA GLN A 470 -25.88 -2.76 -11.56
C GLN A 470 -25.00 -3.80 -12.28
N LYS A 471 -24.94 -3.78 -13.62
CA LYS A 471 -24.06 -4.66 -14.40
C LYS A 471 -22.58 -4.38 -14.09
N LYS A 472 -22.16 -3.11 -14.04
CA LYS A 472 -20.79 -2.74 -13.64
C LYS A 472 -20.45 -3.22 -12.23
N LEU A 473 -21.35 -3.06 -11.26
CA LEU A 473 -21.16 -3.54 -9.89
C LEU A 473 -21.07 -5.07 -9.82
N ARG A 474 -21.85 -5.80 -10.63
CA ARG A 474 -21.76 -7.26 -10.73
C ARG A 474 -20.40 -7.71 -11.26
N LEU A 475 -19.88 -7.05 -12.30
CA LEU A 475 -18.54 -7.33 -12.84
C LEU A 475 -17.45 -7.06 -11.79
N LYS A 476 -17.47 -5.88 -11.16
CA LYS A 476 -16.54 -5.55 -10.06
C LYS A 476 -16.58 -6.59 -8.94
N LYS A 477 -17.78 -7.07 -8.56
CA LYS A 477 -17.93 -8.13 -7.56
C LYS A 477 -17.29 -9.44 -8.03
N GLN A 478 -17.46 -9.82 -9.29
CA GLN A 478 -16.84 -11.03 -9.85
C GLN A 478 -15.32 -10.91 -9.85
N ASP A 479 -14.77 -9.78 -10.28
CA ASP A 479 -13.32 -9.52 -10.26
C ASP A 479 -12.76 -9.61 -8.84
N SER A 480 -13.40 -8.96 -7.86
CA SER A 480 -13.01 -9.06 -6.45
C SER A 480 -13.12 -10.48 -5.89
N MET A 481 -14.08 -11.30 -6.37
CA MET A 481 -14.17 -12.71 -5.99
C MET A 481 -12.99 -13.53 -6.55
N VAL A 482 -12.57 -13.27 -7.79
CA VAL A 482 -11.40 -13.90 -8.39
C VAL A 482 -10.14 -13.50 -7.65
N GLU A 483 -9.94 -12.20 -7.38
CA GLU A 483 -8.82 -11.70 -6.58
C GLU A 483 -8.77 -12.35 -5.19
N LYS A 484 -9.91 -12.45 -4.50
CA LYS A 484 -10.01 -13.17 -3.22
C LYS A 484 -9.65 -14.65 -3.35
N GLY A 485 -10.03 -15.30 -4.46
CA GLY A 485 -9.65 -16.67 -4.78
C GLY A 485 -8.15 -16.83 -4.94
N LEU A 486 -7.52 -15.96 -5.73
CA LEU A 486 -6.07 -15.93 -5.93
C LEU A 486 -5.31 -15.67 -4.62
N LEU A 487 -5.77 -14.72 -3.80
CA LEU A 487 -5.18 -14.45 -2.49
C LEU A 487 -5.29 -15.65 -1.55
N LYS A 488 -6.41 -16.37 -1.54
CA LYS A 488 -6.56 -17.60 -0.76
C LYS A 488 -5.58 -18.69 -1.21
N LEU A 489 -5.40 -18.86 -2.52
CA LEU A 489 -4.45 -19.82 -3.07
C LEU A 489 -3.01 -19.45 -2.67
N GLU A 490 -2.65 -18.18 -2.74
CA GLU A 490 -1.33 -17.70 -2.35
C GLU A 490 -1.08 -17.88 -0.84
N VAL A 491 -2.07 -17.57 -0.01
CA VAL A 491 -2.00 -17.84 1.44
C VAL A 491 -1.81 -19.33 1.70
N GLN A 492 -2.52 -20.20 0.99
CA GLN A 492 -2.37 -21.65 1.14
C GLN A 492 -0.99 -22.13 0.68
N ARG A 493 -0.45 -21.59 -0.42
CA ARG A 493 0.90 -21.87 -0.91
C ARG A 493 1.97 -21.47 0.11
N LEU A 494 1.89 -20.24 0.64
CA LEU A 494 2.81 -19.74 1.65
C LEU A 494 2.70 -20.53 2.96
N ARG A 495 1.49 -20.93 3.34
CA ARG A 495 1.26 -21.77 4.53
C ARG A 495 1.91 -23.14 4.39
N ASN A 496 1.76 -23.79 3.23
CA ASN A 496 2.40 -25.08 2.97
C ASN A 496 3.94 -24.94 2.99
N LEU A 497 4.49 -23.91 2.33
CA LEU A 497 5.93 -23.64 2.36
C LEU A 497 6.46 -23.41 3.78
N LEU A 498 5.68 -22.70 4.61
CA LEU A 498 6.02 -22.49 6.02
C LEU A 498 6.02 -23.81 6.79
N TYR A 499 5.02 -24.69 6.57
CA TYR A 499 4.98 -26.00 7.20
C TYR A 499 6.14 -26.89 6.76
N ASP A 500 6.45 -26.95 5.46
CA ASP A 500 7.60 -27.71 4.95
C ASP A 500 8.92 -27.20 5.57
N ARG A 501 9.06 -25.88 5.72
CA ARG A 501 10.23 -25.28 6.37
C ARG A 501 10.28 -25.59 7.87
N ALA A 502 9.15 -25.54 8.56
CA ALA A 502 9.04 -25.87 9.97
C ALA A 502 9.39 -27.35 10.22
N ASP A 503 8.88 -28.27 9.40
CA ASP A 503 9.23 -29.69 9.46
C ASP A 503 10.73 -29.92 9.18
N GLY A 504 11.28 -29.19 8.21
CA GLY A 504 12.72 -29.16 7.96
C GLY A 504 13.53 -28.74 9.19
N VAL A 505 13.15 -27.64 9.86
CA VAL A 505 13.82 -27.18 11.08
C VAL A 505 13.66 -28.18 12.23
N LEU A 506 12.46 -28.73 12.44
CA LEU A 506 12.21 -29.72 13.47
C LEU A 506 13.03 -31.00 13.25
N SER A 507 13.16 -31.45 12.01
CA SER A 507 13.99 -32.62 11.67
C SER A 507 15.48 -32.37 11.92
N LEU A 508 15.98 -31.18 11.59
CA LEU A 508 17.36 -30.77 11.87
C LEU A 508 17.61 -30.65 13.37
N GLU A 509 16.65 -30.09 14.12
CA GLU A 509 16.77 -29.95 15.57
C GLU A 509 16.75 -31.32 16.26
N LYS A 510 15.90 -32.24 15.80
CA LYS A 510 15.91 -33.64 16.23
C LYS A 510 17.26 -34.30 15.96
N ARG A 511 17.84 -34.10 14.77
CA ARG A 511 19.16 -34.64 14.41
C ARG A 511 20.28 -34.02 15.24
N ARG A 512 20.22 -32.71 15.51
CA ARG A 512 21.16 -31.98 16.38
C ARG A 512 21.14 -32.55 17.80
N LEU A 513 19.95 -32.73 18.37
CA LEU A 513 19.75 -33.33 19.69
C LEU A 513 20.29 -34.77 19.74
N GLN A 514 19.99 -35.60 18.74
CA GLN A 514 20.52 -36.96 18.66
C GLN A 514 22.06 -37.00 18.63
N LEU A 515 22.68 -36.14 17.81
CA LEU A 515 24.15 -36.03 17.76
C LEU A 515 24.72 -35.52 19.07
N GLN A 516 24.07 -34.54 19.72
CA GLN A 516 24.50 -34.01 21.00
C GLN A 516 24.46 -35.09 22.10
N THR A 517 23.42 -35.92 22.13
CA THR A 517 23.33 -37.05 23.06
C THR A 517 24.42 -38.08 22.77
N ALA A 518 24.61 -38.48 21.51
CA ALA A 518 25.66 -39.43 21.14
C ALA A 518 27.07 -38.91 21.46
N MET A 519 27.33 -37.61 21.29
CA MET A 519 28.60 -36.99 21.69
C MET A 519 28.81 -37.06 23.20
N LYS A 520 27.79 -36.73 24.01
CA LYS A 520 27.88 -36.83 25.48
C LYS A 520 28.14 -38.27 25.94
N GLU A 521 27.47 -39.25 25.33
CA GLU A 521 27.72 -40.67 25.61
C GLU A 521 29.17 -41.05 25.28
N ARG A 522 29.69 -40.63 24.12
CA ARG A 522 31.09 -40.86 23.74
C ARG A 522 32.09 -40.16 24.65
N GLU A 523 31.79 -38.94 25.09
CA GLU A 523 32.63 -38.20 26.04
C GLU A 523 32.72 -38.93 27.38
N GLU A 524 31.60 -39.45 27.89
CA GLU A 524 31.54 -40.22 29.12
C GLU A 524 32.27 -41.57 28.98
N GLU A 525 32.10 -42.27 27.85
CA GLU A 525 32.87 -43.49 27.56
C GLU A 525 34.38 -43.21 27.56
N ILE A 526 34.83 -42.15 26.89
CA ILE A 526 36.25 -41.74 26.88
C ILE A 526 36.71 -41.37 28.28
N HIS A 527 35.87 -40.70 29.07
CA HIS A 527 36.18 -40.35 30.46
C HIS A 527 36.43 -41.61 31.29
N VAL A 528 35.51 -42.57 31.26
CA VAL A 528 35.64 -43.86 31.97
C VAL A 528 36.90 -44.61 31.50
N HIS A 529 37.18 -44.64 30.19
CA HIS A 529 38.40 -45.24 29.65
C HIS A 529 39.68 -44.55 30.15
N ARG A 530 39.69 -43.21 30.21
CA ARG A 530 40.82 -42.45 30.77
C ARG A 530 41.02 -42.74 32.25
N GLU A 531 39.96 -42.80 33.04
CA GLU A 531 40.04 -43.16 34.46
C GLU A 531 40.58 -44.57 34.67
N MET A 532 40.13 -45.52 33.84
CA MET A 532 40.61 -46.90 33.85
C MET A 532 42.12 -46.96 33.54
N LEU A 533 42.57 -46.27 32.50
CA LEU A 533 43.99 -46.18 32.14
C LEU A 533 44.81 -45.50 33.25
N ALA A 534 44.29 -44.45 33.88
CA ALA A 534 44.95 -43.81 35.01
C ALA A 534 45.09 -44.75 36.21
N LYS A 535 44.08 -45.58 36.50
CA LYS A 535 44.17 -46.64 37.51
C LYS A 535 45.22 -47.69 37.12
N GLN A 536 45.25 -48.11 35.87
CA GLN A 536 46.25 -49.06 35.37
C GLN A 536 47.68 -48.51 35.54
N ILE A 537 47.92 -47.25 35.17
CA ILE A 537 49.22 -46.58 35.34
C ILE A 537 49.63 -46.59 36.82
N LYS A 538 48.71 -46.26 37.74
CA LYS A 538 48.99 -46.29 39.19
C LYS A 538 49.36 -47.68 39.68
N LEU A 539 48.66 -48.72 39.24
CA LEU A 539 48.98 -50.11 39.60
C LEU A 539 50.36 -50.52 39.06
N THR A 540 50.66 -50.22 37.80
CA THR A 540 51.97 -50.53 37.22
C THR A 540 53.12 -49.76 37.89
N GLU A 541 52.86 -48.53 38.33
CA GLU A 541 53.85 -47.74 39.07
C GLU A 541 54.09 -48.31 40.47
N GLN A 542 53.04 -48.80 41.15
CA GLN A 542 53.19 -49.54 42.41
C GLN A 542 53.99 -50.83 42.23
N GLU A 543 53.73 -51.60 41.17
CA GLU A 543 54.53 -52.79 40.82
C GLU A 543 55.99 -52.43 40.55
N ARG A 544 56.25 -51.37 39.77
CA ARG A 544 57.60 -50.86 39.49
C ARG A 544 58.33 -50.46 40.78
N GLN A 545 57.64 -49.79 41.70
CA GLN A 545 58.19 -49.42 43.01
C GLN A 545 58.49 -50.66 43.86
N GLY A 546 57.61 -51.66 43.87
CA GLY A 546 57.85 -52.95 44.53
C GLY A 546 59.07 -53.69 43.99
N LEU A 547 59.21 -53.77 42.66
CA LEU A 547 60.38 -54.35 42.00
C LEU A 547 61.67 -53.57 42.31
N SER A 548 61.61 -52.24 42.29
CA SER A 548 62.74 -51.38 42.66
C SER A 548 63.20 -51.62 44.10
N ALA A 549 62.26 -51.73 45.04
CA ALA A 549 62.56 -52.06 46.43
C ALA A 549 63.23 -53.43 46.55
N ALA A 550 62.72 -54.45 45.84
CA ALA A 550 63.33 -55.78 45.82
C ALA A 550 64.75 -55.76 45.22
N VAL A 551 64.99 -55.01 44.15
CA VAL A 551 66.32 -54.83 43.56
C VAL A 551 67.28 -54.17 44.56
N ASN A 552 66.84 -53.11 45.24
CA ASN A 552 67.65 -52.44 46.26
C ASN A 552 68.00 -53.37 47.44
N GLU A 553 67.05 -54.21 47.88
CA GLU A 553 67.32 -55.22 48.91
C GLU A 553 68.37 -56.24 48.45
N ARG A 554 68.30 -56.68 47.18
CA ARG A 554 69.29 -57.60 46.59
C ARG A 554 70.66 -56.93 46.46
N LEU A 555 70.72 -55.68 46.02
CA LEU A 555 71.96 -54.89 45.96
C LEU A 555 72.56 -54.72 47.35
N PHE A 556 71.75 -54.43 48.38
CA PHE A 556 72.22 -54.36 49.76
C PHE A 556 72.78 -55.70 50.25
N LYS A 557 72.13 -56.82 49.91
CA LYS A 557 72.67 -58.18 50.22
C LYS A 557 74.00 -58.43 49.51
N ILE A 558 74.12 -58.06 48.24
CA ILE A 558 75.38 -58.16 47.48
C ILE A 558 76.45 -57.30 48.14
N ASP A 559 76.14 -56.06 48.50
CA ASP A 559 77.09 -55.15 49.15
C ASP A 559 77.55 -55.70 50.51
N LYS A 560 76.63 -56.28 51.29
CA LYS A 560 76.96 -56.98 52.54
C LYS A 560 77.90 -58.18 52.31
N MET A 561 77.66 -58.96 51.26
CA MET A 561 78.54 -60.08 50.90
C MET A 561 79.90 -59.60 50.41
N ARG A 562 79.94 -58.57 49.56
CA ARG A 562 81.17 -57.92 49.08
C ARG A 562 81.99 -57.39 50.26
N LYS A 563 81.39 -56.64 51.17
CA LYS A 563 82.07 -56.15 52.40
C LYS A 563 82.59 -57.30 53.26
N ARG A 564 81.85 -58.42 53.36
CA ARG A 564 82.35 -59.63 54.06
C ARG A 564 83.55 -60.25 53.35
N TYR A 565 83.54 -60.33 52.02
CA TYR A 565 84.67 -60.80 51.24
C TYR A 565 85.87 -59.84 51.35
N GLU A 566 85.66 -58.53 51.27
CA GLU A 566 86.71 -57.52 51.47
C GLU A 566 87.32 -57.63 52.87
N ILE A 567 86.51 -57.74 53.92
CA ILE A 567 87.01 -57.97 55.28
C ILE A 567 87.79 -59.28 55.37
N LEU A 568 87.29 -60.37 54.77
CA LEU A 568 88.00 -61.66 54.74
C LEU A 568 89.35 -61.54 54.02
N THR A 569 89.38 -60.90 52.85
CA THR A 569 90.60 -60.65 52.06
C THR A 569 91.58 -59.77 52.82
N VAL A 570 91.13 -58.70 53.46
CA VAL A 570 91.97 -57.82 54.29
C VAL A 570 92.47 -58.56 55.54
N SER A 571 91.67 -59.44 56.15
CA SER A 571 92.13 -60.27 57.26
C SER A 571 93.09 -61.40 56.84
N LEU A 572 93.04 -61.82 55.57
CA LEU A 572 94.01 -62.72 54.94
C LEU A 572 95.25 -61.96 54.41
N ALA A 573 95.17 -60.64 54.25
CA ALA A 573 96.28 -59.80 53.87
C ALA A 573 97.15 -59.51 55.10
N ALA A 574 98.41 -59.94 55.04
CA ALA A 574 99.40 -59.63 56.06
C ALA A 574 99.77 -58.13 56.05
N PRO A 575 100.18 -57.55 57.19
CA PRO A 575 100.40 -56.12 57.31
C PRO A 575 101.54 -55.65 56.39
N GLU A 576 101.19 -54.65 55.59
CA GLU A 576 101.97 -53.81 54.66
C GLU A 576 103.49 -54.03 54.63
N GLY A 577 103.99 -54.64 53.53
CA GLY A 577 105.42 -54.63 53.20
C GLY A 577 105.92 -55.70 52.21
N GLU A 578 105.16 -56.74 51.88
CA GLU A 578 105.55 -57.75 50.88
C GLU A 578 104.38 -58.12 49.95
N GLU A 579 104.68 -58.29 48.66
CA GLU A 579 103.73 -58.60 47.58
C GLU A 579 102.84 -59.82 47.85
N GLU A 580 101.62 -59.80 47.33
CA GLU A 580 100.61 -60.87 47.42
C GLU A 580 101.16 -62.21 46.91
N LYS A 581 101.34 -63.18 47.81
CA LYS A 581 101.78 -64.53 47.44
C LYS A 581 100.76 -65.57 47.90
N SER A 582 100.22 -66.31 46.93
CA SER A 582 99.19 -67.36 47.07
C SER A 582 99.55 -68.44 48.12
N GLN A 583 98.57 -69.12 48.71
CA GLN A 583 98.76 -70.25 49.63
C GLN A 583 99.66 -71.37 49.05
N ALA A 584 99.68 -71.51 47.72
CA ALA A 584 100.62 -72.38 47.02
C ALA A 584 102.08 -71.93 47.15
N TYR A 585 102.35 -70.62 47.19
CA TYR A 585 103.69 -70.08 47.39
C TYR A 585 104.25 -70.43 48.77
N PHE A 586 103.46 -70.40 49.85
CA PHE A 586 103.95 -70.77 51.18
C PHE A 586 104.27 -72.27 51.30
N ILE A 587 103.49 -73.13 50.64
CA ILE A 587 103.77 -74.57 50.58
C ILE A 587 105.04 -74.83 49.74
N ILE A 588 105.19 -74.13 48.61
CA ILE A 588 106.37 -74.24 47.74
C ILE A 588 107.62 -73.68 48.42
N ARG A 589 107.52 -72.55 49.15
CA ARG A 589 108.62 -71.94 49.89
C ARG A 589 109.04 -72.78 51.09
N ALA A 590 108.10 -73.37 51.84
CA ALA A 590 108.43 -74.29 52.92
C ALA A 590 109.09 -75.59 52.39
N ALA A 591 108.68 -76.07 51.21
CA ALA A 591 109.34 -77.20 50.55
C ALA A 591 110.74 -76.82 50.02
N GLN A 592 110.90 -75.62 49.47
CA GLN A 592 112.19 -75.08 49.00
C GLN A 592 113.16 -74.83 50.17
N GLU A 593 112.70 -74.24 51.28
CA GLU A 593 113.52 -74.01 52.48
C GLU A 593 113.95 -75.33 53.14
N LYS A 594 113.13 -76.39 53.05
CA LYS A 594 113.51 -77.74 53.53
C LYS A 594 114.60 -78.38 52.65
N GLU A 595 114.49 -78.27 51.33
CA GLU A 595 115.50 -78.77 50.38
C GLU A 595 116.79 -77.93 50.43
N GLU A 596 116.68 -76.62 50.63
CA GLU A 596 117.80 -75.69 50.81
C GLU A 596 118.53 -75.91 52.14
N LEU A 597 117.84 -76.17 53.25
CA LEU A 597 118.48 -76.54 54.52
C LEU A 597 119.18 -77.91 54.45
N GLN A 598 118.67 -78.84 53.64
CA GLN A 598 119.30 -80.14 53.42
C GLN A 598 120.53 -80.04 52.49
N ARG A 599 120.47 -79.19 51.44
CA ARG A 599 121.65 -78.84 50.62
C ARG A 599 122.67 -77.98 51.36
N GLN A 600 122.24 -77.11 52.28
CA GLN A 600 123.13 -76.35 53.15
C GLN A 600 123.83 -77.26 54.18
N GLY A 601 123.18 -78.35 54.62
CA GLY A 601 123.84 -79.41 55.41
C GLY A 601 124.95 -80.13 54.63
N ASP A 602 124.64 -80.58 53.41
CA ASP A 602 125.62 -81.28 52.56
C ASP A 602 126.76 -80.35 52.07
N ASP A 603 126.48 -79.06 51.82
CA ASP A 603 127.49 -78.06 51.49
C ASP A 603 128.34 -77.62 52.68
N LEU A 604 127.84 -77.68 53.92
CA LEU A 604 128.62 -77.39 55.12
C LEU A 604 129.59 -78.53 55.45
N ASP A 605 129.19 -79.80 55.24
CA ASP A 605 130.11 -80.95 55.35
C ASP A 605 131.16 -80.99 54.21
N GLY A 606 130.79 -80.50 53.01
CA GLY A 606 131.72 -80.28 51.90
C GLY A 606 132.68 -79.10 52.11
N LYS A 607 132.22 -78.02 52.75
CA LYS A 607 133.03 -76.84 53.09
C LYS A 607 134.02 -77.13 54.22
N ILE A 608 133.68 -77.91 55.24
CA ILE A 608 134.60 -78.26 56.34
C ILE A 608 135.85 -79.00 55.84
N ARG A 609 135.71 -79.91 54.88
CA ARG A 609 136.85 -80.67 54.30
C ARG A 609 137.67 -79.90 53.25
N LYS A 610 137.12 -78.82 52.69
CA LYS A 610 137.82 -77.92 51.75
C LYS A 610 138.51 -76.76 52.49
N THR A 611 137.92 -76.22 53.55
CA THR A 611 138.52 -75.17 54.39
C THR A 611 139.77 -75.64 55.14
N GLU A 612 139.89 -76.93 55.49
CA GLU A 612 141.12 -77.48 56.07
C GLU A 612 142.30 -77.56 55.07
N LYS A 613 142.03 -77.61 53.76
CA LYS A 613 143.06 -77.62 52.70
C LYS A 613 143.33 -76.24 52.11
N GLU A 614 142.36 -75.33 52.18
CA GLU A 614 142.46 -73.95 51.67
C GLU A 614 143.13 -72.98 52.69
N ILE A 615 143.10 -73.28 54.00
CA ILE A 615 143.86 -72.53 55.03
C ILE A 615 145.38 -72.63 54.85
N HIS A 616 145.89 -73.66 54.16
CA HIS A 616 147.33 -73.81 53.86
C HIS A 616 147.76 -73.17 52.52
N ALA A 617 146.81 -72.73 51.67
CA ALA A 617 147.08 -72.15 50.34
C ALA A 617 146.73 -70.65 50.24
N LEU A 618 145.84 -70.15 51.11
CA LEU A 618 145.37 -68.75 51.14
C LEU A 618 146.31 -67.78 51.87
N GLU A 619 147.33 -68.26 52.61
CA GLU A 619 148.41 -67.41 53.13
C GLU A 619 149.37 -66.89 52.03
N ASN A 620 149.48 -67.59 50.89
CA ASN A 620 150.40 -67.23 49.79
C ASN A 620 149.76 -66.43 48.63
N THR A 621 148.43 -66.24 48.61
CA THR A 621 147.72 -65.53 47.52
C THR A 621 147.09 -64.20 47.94
N LEU A 622 147.05 -63.90 49.24
CA LEU A 622 146.54 -62.62 49.77
C LEU A 622 147.54 -61.44 49.64
N GLN A 623 148.79 -61.73 49.25
CA GLN A 623 149.84 -60.71 49.03
C GLN A 623 149.87 -60.14 47.58
N VAL A 624 149.16 -60.75 46.62
CA VAL A 624 149.20 -60.36 45.19
C VAL A 624 147.89 -59.68 44.71
N VAL A 625 146.75 -59.95 45.36
CA VAL A 625 145.45 -59.36 44.97
C VAL A 625 145.22 -57.94 45.54
N ASN A 626 146.02 -57.53 46.54
CA ASN A 626 145.96 -56.17 47.10
C ASN A 626 146.60 -55.08 46.22
N ASN A 627 147.29 -55.44 45.13
CA ASN A 627 147.92 -54.47 44.21
C ASN A 627 147.14 -54.19 42.92
N CYS A 628 146.05 -54.91 42.62
CA CYS A 628 145.27 -54.71 41.38
C CYS A 628 143.93 -53.97 41.60
N ASN A 629 143.54 -53.68 42.84
CA ASN A 629 142.26 -53.04 43.17
C ASN A 629 142.32 -51.49 43.19
N THR A 630 143.45 -50.91 42.80
CA THR A 630 143.70 -49.45 42.79
C THR A 630 143.69 -48.81 41.40
N THR A 631 143.34 -49.52 40.32
CA THR A 631 143.41 -48.97 38.94
C THR A 631 142.18 -49.24 38.06
N TYR A 632 140.98 -49.35 38.64
CA TYR A 632 139.72 -49.28 37.88
C TYR A 632 138.67 -48.31 38.47
N GLN A 633 139.02 -47.59 39.55
CA GLN A 633 138.18 -46.52 40.13
C GLN A 633 138.26 -45.17 39.38
N VAL A 634 138.87 -45.08 38.19
CA VAL A 634 139.04 -43.79 37.47
C VAL A 634 138.76 -43.89 35.98
N LEU A 635 137.60 -44.39 35.53
CA LEU A 635 137.16 -44.20 34.12
C LEU A 635 135.64 -44.44 33.91
N HIS A 636 134.78 -43.65 34.56
CA HIS A 636 133.54 -43.15 33.93
C HIS A 636 132.83 -42.10 34.79
N LEU A 637 133.18 -40.83 34.57
CA LEU A 637 132.34 -39.68 34.86
C LEU A 637 132.38 -38.76 33.64
N THR A 638 131.29 -38.74 32.88
CA THR A 638 131.00 -37.66 31.93
C THR A 638 129.49 -37.44 31.86
N VAL A 639 129.10 -36.20 32.10
CA VAL A 639 127.73 -35.70 32.29
C VAL A 639 127.18 -35.18 30.96
N GLY A 640 125.94 -35.53 30.62
CA GLY A 640 125.08 -34.84 29.63
C GLY A 640 124.06 -35.76 28.93
N PRO A 641 122.89 -35.29 28.42
CA PRO A 641 122.16 -34.04 28.62
C PRO A 641 120.65 -34.29 28.88
N ALA A 642 120.22 -34.73 30.07
CA ALA A 642 118.79 -34.98 30.37
C ALA A 642 118.01 -33.74 30.88
N HIS A 643 118.63 -32.55 30.90
CA HIS A 643 118.05 -31.34 31.51
C HIS A 643 117.39 -30.38 30.50
N GLN A 644 117.73 -30.46 29.20
CA GLN A 644 117.15 -29.57 28.16
C GLN A 644 115.79 -30.05 27.63
N GLU A 645 115.48 -31.35 27.68
CA GLU A 645 114.15 -31.86 27.30
C GLU A 645 113.09 -31.60 28.39
N LYS A 646 113.49 -31.63 29.67
CA LYS A 646 112.57 -31.36 30.79
C LYS A 646 112.06 -29.91 30.78
N LEU A 647 112.92 -28.94 30.45
CA LEU A 647 112.55 -27.52 30.33
C LEU A 647 111.59 -27.26 29.16
N LYS A 648 111.77 -27.92 28.01
CA LYS A 648 110.87 -27.78 26.85
C LYS A 648 109.49 -28.38 27.10
N LEU A 649 109.41 -29.50 27.84
CA LEU A 649 108.14 -30.12 28.21
C LEU A 649 107.39 -29.33 29.32
N GLU A 650 108.11 -28.67 30.24
CA GLU A 650 107.51 -27.77 31.23
C GLU A 650 106.98 -26.46 30.61
N GLU A 651 107.65 -25.91 29.60
CA GLU A 651 107.16 -24.75 28.84
C GLU A 651 105.92 -25.10 27.99
N GLN A 652 105.89 -26.28 27.37
CA GLN A 652 104.71 -26.76 26.66
C GLN A 652 103.51 -27.01 27.59
N ARG A 653 103.75 -27.51 28.82
CA ARG A 653 102.71 -27.68 29.83
C ARG A 653 102.15 -26.34 30.30
N ARG A 654 103.00 -25.34 30.55
CA ARG A 654 102.57 -23.98 30.93
C ARG A 654 101.78 -23.29 29.81
N ALA A 655 102.19 -23.44 28.55
CA ALA A 655 101.44 -22.88 27.42
C ALA A 655 100.06 -23.54 27.22
N ALA A 656 99.93 -24.84 27.50
CA ALA A 656 98.64 -25.53 27.49
C ALA A 656 97.74 -25.12 28.67
N GLU A 657 98.31 -24.92 29.86
CA GLU A 657 97.59 -24.41 31.04
C GLU A 657 97.09 -22.96 30.86
N GLU A 658 97.88 -22.09 30.23
CA GLU A 658 97.48 -20.72 29.86
C GLU A 658 96.32 -20.73 28.85
N LYS A 659 96.38 -21.57 27.79
CA LYS A 659 95.28 -21.73 26.83
C LYS A 659 94.01 -22.30 27.47
N TYR A 660 94.15 -23.23 28.42
CA TYR A 660 93.02 -23.76 29.18
C TYR A 660 92.38 -22.70 30.09
N LYS A 661 93.20 -21.89 30.79
CA LYS A 661 92.72 -20.77 31.60
C LYS A 661 92.04 -19.69 30.77
N TYR A 662 92.54 -19.40 29.56
CA TYR A 662 91.91 -18.47 28.62
C TYR A 662 90.54 -18.98 28.15
N LYS A 663 90.44 -20.25 27.73
CA LYS A 663 89.15 -20.85 27.36
C LYS A 663 88.15 -20.92 28.52
N LYS A 664 88.62 -21.16 29.75
CA LYS A 664 87.77 -21.14 30.96
C LYS A 664 87.34 -19.72 31.34
N ARG A 665 88.01 -18.68 30.85
CA ARG A 665 87.62 -17.26 31.00
C ARG A 665 86.58 -16.88 29.95
N GLN A 666 86.79 -17.26 28.68
CA GLN A 666 85.77 -17.13 27.62
C GLN A 666 84.47 -17.86 27.94
N ILE A 667 84.52 -19.05 28.56
CA ILE A 667 83.31 -19.77 28.98
C ILE A 667 82.58 -19.01 30.10
N ARG A 668 83.29 -18.31 30.99
CA ARG A 668 82.66 -17.50 32.03
C ARG A 668 82.04 -16.22 31.47
N GLU A 669 82.73 -15.54 30.57
CA GLU A 669 82.18 -14.36 29.87
C GLU A 669 80.92 -14.74 29.07
N LEU A 670 80.93 -15.87 28.34
CA LEU A 670 79.74 -16.36 27.64
C LEU A 670 78.63 -16.83 28.59
N GLN A 671 78.94 -17.26 29.81
CA GLN A 671 77.94 -17.61 30.82
C GLN A 671 77.31 -16.35 31.43
N GLU A 672 78.09 -15.30 31.69
CA GLU A 672 77.61 -13.99 32.13
C GLU A 672 76.75 -13.30 31.05
N ASP A 673 77.11 -13.42 29.77
CA ASP A 673 76.30 -12.92 28.65
C ASP A 673 74.95 -13.65 28.53
N ILE A 674 74.92 -14.97 28.76
CA ILE A 674 73.68 -15.75 28.77
C ILE A 674 72.79 -15.37 29.96
N GLU A 675 73.38 -15.17 31.15
CA GLU A 675 72.63 -14.69 32.32
C GLU A 675 72.07 -13.28 32.10
N GLY A 676 72.82 -12.38 31.45
CA GLY A 676 72.35 -11.05 31.06
C GLY A 676 71.15 -11.09 30.10
N LEU A 677 71.21 -11.93 29.06
CA LEU A 677 70.10 -12.10 28.11
C LEU A 677 68.85 -12.70 28.76
N LEU A 678 69.01 -13.63 29.71
CA LEU A 678 67.87 -14.19 30.48
C LEU A 678 67.22 -13.14 31.40
N GLN A 679 68.02 -12.21 31.93
CA GLN A 679 67.52 -11.12 32.76
C GLN A 679 66.78 -10.06 31.92
N GLU A 680 67.25 -9.77 30.71
CA GLU A 680 66.54 -8.93 29.74
C GLU A 680 65.22 -9.57 29.28
N GLU A 681 65.21 -10.88 29.02
CA GLU A 681 63.98 -11.61 28.69
C GLU A 681 62.96 -11.57 29.84
N ALA A 682 63.40 -11.69 31.09
CA ALA A 682 62.54 -11.56 32.26
C ALA A 682 61.92 -10.16 32.40
N VAL A 683 62.71 -9.09 32.16
CA VAL A 683 62.22 -7.70 32.18
C VAL A 683 61.23 -7.43 31.03
N GLN A 684 61.48 -7.99 29.85
CA GLN A 684 60.56 -7.90 28.71
C GLN A 684 59.25 -8.65 28.99
N ASN A 685 59.31 -9.84 29.60
CA ASN A 685 58.12 -10.59 29.99
C ASN A 685 57.30 -9.85 31.05
N GLU A 686 57.92 -9.23 32.07
CA GLU A 686 57.21 -8.36 33.02
C GLU A 686 56.54 -7.16 32.34
N SER A 687 57.19 -6.56 31.32
CA SER A 687 56.60 -5.48 30.52
C SER A 687 55.39 -5.96 29.69
N VAL A 688 55.47 -7.16 29.10
CA VAL A 688 54.37 -7.80 28.38
C VAL A 688 53.21 -8.13 29.32
N GLU A 689 53.47 -8.62 30.52
CA GLU A 689 52.43 -8.90 31.51
C GLU A 689 51.75 -7.61 32.01
N ARG A 690 52.52 -6.55 32.28
CA ARG A 690 51.97 -5.23 32.66
C ARG A 690 51.12 -4.63 31.54
N THR A 691 51.56 -4.72 30.29
CA THR A 691 50.77 -4.23 29.14
C THR A 691 49.52 -5.08 28.90
N GLN A 692 49.59 -6.41 29.05
CA GLN A 692 48.40 -7.28 29.00
C GLN A 692 47.40 -6.96 30.12
N ALA A 693 47.88 -6.74 31.36
CA ALA A 693 47.02 -6.34 32.47
C ALA A 693 46.34 -4.97 32.22
N HIS A 694 47.05 -4.02 31.62
CA HIS A 694 46.49 -2.72 31.24
C HIS A 694 45.42 -2.84 30.14
N VAL A 695 45.66 -3.68 29.13
CA VAL A 695 44.69 -3.98 28.06
C VAL A 695 43.42 -4.64 28.63
N LEU A 696 43.56 -5.56 29.59
CA LEU A 696 42.41 -6.18 30.26
C LEU A 696 41.59 -5.17 31.07
N SER A 697 42.25 -4.22 31.75
CA SER A 697 41.57 -3.14 32.47
C SER A 697 40.79 -2.23 31.51
N LEU A 698 41.43 -1.77 30.42
CA LEU A 698 40.79 -0.92 29.41
C LEU A 698 39.59 -1.62 28.76
N ASN A 699 39.69 -2.92 28.47
CA ASN A 699 38.58 -3.69 27.92
C ASN A 699 37.39 -3.77 28.90
N LYS A 700 37.66 -3.89 30.20
CA LYS A 700 36.62 -3.86 31.24
C LYS A 700 35.95 -2.49 31.32
N ASP A 701 36.72 -1.42 31.22
CA ASP A 701 36.21 -0.05 31.22
C ASP A 701 35.35 0.23 29.99
N ILE A 702 35.78 -0.19 28.79
CA ILE A 702 35.00 -0.10 27.55
C ILE A 702 33.66 -0.83 27.67
N LEU A 703 33.64 -2.03 28.25
CA LEU A 703 32.40 -2.78 28.47
C LEU A 703 31.46 -2.03 29.43
N SER A 704 31.99 -1.49 30.53
CA SER A 704 31.20 -0.71 31.48
C SER A 704 30.62 0.57 30.86
N GLN A 705 31.37 1.22 29.97
CA GLN A 705 30.92 2.41 29.24
C GLN A 705 29.85 2.07 28.19
N LYS A 706 29.99 0.94 27.48
CA LYS A 706 28.95 0.44 26.56
C LYS A 706 27.64 0.15 27.30
N GLU A 707 27.70 -0.40 28.52
CA GLU A 707 26.50 -0.63 29.34
C GLU A 707 25.86 0.67 29.85
N LYS A 708 26.67 1.67 30.22
CA LYS A 708 26.16 3.00 30.60
C LYS A 708 25.50 3.71 29.41
N LEU A 709 26.13 3.67 28.23
CA LEU A 709 25.58 4.20 26.99
C LEU A 709 24.24 3.54 26.64
N ASN A 710 24.17 2.20 26.69
CA ASN A 710 22.93 1.47 26.42
C ASN A 710 21.79 1.83 27.39
N ARG A 711 22.10 2.07 28.68
CA ARG A 711 21.12 2.53 29.67
C ARG A 711 20.62 3.94 29.33
N ALA A 712 21.53 4.87 29.05
CA ALA A 712 21.21 6.24 28.68
C ALA A 712 20.36 6.29 27.39
N SER A 713 20.74 5.58 26.33
CA SER A 713 19.98 5.53 25.07
C SER A 713 18.57 4.97 25.25
N LYS A 714 18.39 3.93 26.08
CA LYS A 714 17.06 3.39 26.40
C LYS A 714 16.19 4.40 27.16
N GLN A 715 16.81 5.20 28.02
CA GLN A 715 16.14 6.21 28.82
C GLN A 715 15.78 7.44 27.96
N CYS A 716 16.66 7.91 27.07
CA CYS A 716 16.34 8.93 26.06
C CYS A 716 15.18 8.48 25.18
N ALA A 717 15.19 7.25 24.66
CA ALA A 717 14.11 6.70 23.85
C ALA A 717 12.78 6.55 24.61
N LYS A 718 12.81 6.46 25.94
CA LYS A 718 11.61 6.47 26.79
C LYS A 718 11.06 7.90 26.91
N TYR A 719 11.92 8.89 27.21
CA TYR A 719 11.51 10.28 27.30
C TYR A 719 11.03 10.86 25.96
N THR A 720 11.64 10.50 24.84
CA THR A 720 11.16 10.82 23.49
C THR A 720 9.72 10.32 23.27
N ARG A 721 9.42 9.10 23.71
CA ARG A 721 8.05 8.54 23.62
C ARG A 721 7.07 9.26 24.54
N GLU A 722 7.48 9.59 25.76
CA GLU A 722 6.66 10.35 26.72
C GLU A 722 6.35 11.77 26.19
N ILE A 723 7.36 12.48 25.65
CA ILE A 723 7.21 13.83 25.06
C ILE A 723 6.27 13.80 23.84
N ARG A 724 6.42 12.82 22.94
CA ARG A 724 5.52 12.67 21.78
C ARG A 724 4.10 12.28 22.17
N SER A 725 3.94 11.45 23.19
CA SER A 725 2.61 11.05 23.71
C SER A 725 1.89 12.21 24.40
N ALA A 726 2.61 13.07 25.13
CA ALA A 726 2.03 14.24 25.80
C ALA A 726 1.58 15.34 24.82
N LYS A 727 2.19 15.41 23.63
CA LYS A 727 1.87 16.42 22.59
C LYS A 727 0.99 15.90 21.45
N ASN A 728 0.62 14.62 21.43
CA ASN A 728 -0.17 13.97 20.37
C ASN A 728 0.40 14.20 18.94
N THR A 729 1.71 14.24 18.80
CA THR A 729 2.40 14.44 17.51
C THR A 729 3.40 13.31 17.25
N ASN A 730 3.39 12.78 16.03
CA ASN A 730 4.42 11.83 15.56
C ASN A 730 5.67 12.52 15.02
N GLU A 731 5.65 13.85 14.84
CA GLU A 731 6.78 14.64 14.38
C GLU A 731 7.71 15.03 15.55
N LYS A 732 9.00 15.21 15.24
CA LYS A 732 10.01 15.66 16.21
C LYS A 732 9.57 16.97 16.85
N THR A 733 9.40 16.96 18.17
CA THR A 733 8.98 18.14 18.94
C THR A 733 10.13 19.15 19.06
N PHE A 734 9.81 20.40 19.39
CA PHE A 734 10.82 21.43 19.62
C PHE A 734 11.78 21.05 20.75
N GLU A 735 11.28 20.40 21.80
CA GLU A 735 12.06 19.91 22.93
C GLU A 735 13.04 18.81 22.53
N GLU A 736 12.65 17.92 21.60
CA GLU A 736 13.58 16.91 21.06
C GLU A 736 14.71 17.56 20.24
N ARG A 737 14.40 18.60 19.46
CA ARG A 737 15.43 19.34 18.71
C ARG A 737 16.36 20.13 19.63
N ASP A 738 15.83 20.71 20.72
CA ASP A 738 16.65 21.43 21.71
C ASP A 738 17.55 20.46 22.51
N ILE A 739 17.04 19.27 22.86
CA ILE A 739 17.84 18.21 23.49
C ILE A 739 18.96 17.74 22.56
N GLU A 740 18.64 17.42 21.29
CA GLU A 740 19.65 17.01 20.30
C GLU A 740 20.72 18.10 20.09
N LEU A 741 20.33 19.37 20.10
CA LEU A 741 21.24 20.50 19.91
C LEU A 741 22.14 20.72 21.15
N ARG A 742 21.62 20.50 22.37
CA ARG A 742 22.43 20.51 23.60
C ARG A 742 23.38 19.33 23.68
N GLU A 743 22.94 18.13 23.32
CA GLU A 743 23.79 16.93 23.24
C GLU A 743 24.93 17.14 22.23
N LEU A 744 24.65 17.71 21.06
CA LEU A 744 25.68 18.06 20.07
C LEU A 744 26.66 19.12 20.58
N ARG A 745 26.19 20.12 21.34
CA ARG A 745 27.06 21.13 21.96
C ARG A 745 27.93 20.53 23.07
N GLU A 746 27.40 19.64 23.90
CA GLU A 746 28.17 18.95 24.93
C GLU A 746 29.16 17.96 24.34
N LEU A 747 28.77 17.22 23.29
CA LEU A 747 29.67 16.36 22.53
C LEU A 747 30.85 17.18 21.97
N ASN A 748 30.58 18.31 21.33
CA ASN A 748 31.64 19.18 20.82
C ASN A 748 32.53 19.72 21.95
N LYS A 749 31.97 20.11 23.09
CA LYS A 749 32.76 20.52 24.26
C LYS A 749 33.64 19.40 24.79
N SER A 750 33.11 18.16 24.87
CA SER A 750 33.84 16.99 25.35
C SER A 750 34.93 16.56 24.38
N VAL A 751 34.66 16.58 23.07
CA VAL A 751 35.63 16.26 22.03
C VAL A 751 36.75 17.31 22.00
N ASN A 752 36.41 18.60 22.09
CA ASN A 752 37.40 19.66 22.18
C ASN A 752 38.25 19.55 23.45
N LYS A 753 37.66 19.14 24.59
CA LYS A 753 38.40 18.89 25.83
C LYS A 753 39.37 17.71 25.69
N MET A 754 38.92 16.58 25.12
CA MET A 754 39.80 15.43 24.86
C MET A 754 40.90 15.76 23.85
N LEU A 755 40.60 16.55 22.82
CA LEU A 755 41.59 17.06 21.86
C LEU A 755 42.63 17.94 22.56
N LEU A 756 42.22 18.84 23.46
CA LEU A 756 43.12 19.63 24.28
C LEU A 756 44.01 18.77 25.18
N GLU A 757 43.43 17.80 25.91
CA GLU A 757 44.18 16.89 26.79
C GLU A 757 45.20 16.04 26.00
N THR A 758 44.80 15.50 24.85
CA THR A 758 45.73 14.76 23.96
C THR A 758 46.79 15.65 23.30
N MET A 759 46.49 16.93 23.05
CA MET A 759 47.48 17.92 22.59
C MET A 759 48.47 18.30 23.70
N GLU A 760 48.05 18.31 24.97
CA GLU A 760 48.92 18.53 26.13
C GLU A 760 49.84 17.32 26.40
N GLU A 761 49.34 16.10 26.22
CA GLU A 761 50.11 14.86 26.42
C GLU A 761 51.11 14.57 25.27
N ASN A 762 50.83 15.06 24.04
CA ASN A 762 51.65 14.78 22.85
C ASN A 762 51.97 16.07 22.06
N PRO A 763 53.11 16.75 22.35
CA PRO A 763 53.47 18.05 21.77
C PRO A 763 53.59 18.07 20.23
N GLU A 764 53.97 16.95 19.62
CA GLU A 764 54.12 16.82 18.16
C GLU A 764 52.77 16.89 17.43
N LEU A 765 51.71 16.32 18.01
CA LEU A 765 50.36 16.33 17.45
C LEU A 765 49.69 17.71 17.54
N SER A 766 50.08 18.53 18.52
CA SER A 766 49.59 19.90 18.69
C SER A 766 49.84 20.75 17.44
N SER A 767 51.05 20.66 16.88
CA SER A 767 51.44 21.38 15.66
C SER A 767 50.61 20.97 14.43
N ALA A 768 50.35 19.67 14.24
CA ALA A 768 49.61 19.14 13.11
C ALA A 768 48.10 19.45 13.17
N LEU A 769 47.51 19.37 14.37
CA LEU A 769 46.10 19.70 14.59
C LEU A 769 45.85 21.21 14.45
N GLN A 770 46.78 22.05 14.92
CA GLN A 770 46.65 23.51 14.81
C GLN A 770 46.72 23.97 13.34
N ILE A 771 47.53 23.34 12.51
CA ILE A 771 47.55 23.55 11.05
C ILE A 771 46.20 23.16 10.41
N ARG A 772 45.62 22.03 10.81
CA ARG A 772 44.29 21.58 10.31
C ARG A 772 43.15 22.47 10.78
N PHE A 773 43.18 22.98 12.02
CA PHE A 773 42.16 23.92 12.51
C PHE A 773 42.25 25.28 11.78
N MET A 774 43.45 25.74 11.44
CA MET A 774 43.62 26.94 10.60
C MET A 774 43.13 26.75 9.16
N GLN A 775 43.19 25.54 8.61
CA GLN A 775 42.63 25.23 7.28
C GLN A 775 41.09 25.22 7.29
N VAL A 776 40.45 24.69 8.34
CA VAL A 776 38.98 24.64 8.44
C VAL A 776 38.35 26.02 8.67
N GLN A 777 39.05 26.96 9.29
CA GLN A 777 38.59 28.36 9.42
C GLN A 777 38.58 29.15 8.10
N HIS A 778 39.22 28.63 7.04
CA HIS A 778 39.22 29.27 5.73
C HIS A 778 38.10 28.78 4.80
N ASP A 779 37.42 27.68 5.16
CA ASP A 779 36.40 27.00 4.33
C ASP A 779 34.98 27.02 4.95
N ILE A 780 34.75 27.82 6.00
CA ILE A 780 33.42 28.15 6.58
C ILE A 780 33.18 29.64 6.41
#